data_AF-A0A1Y2D8D8-F1
#
_entry.id   AF-A0A1Y2D8D8-F1
#
_cell.length_a   1.000
_cell.length_b   1.000
_cell.length_c   1.000
_cell.angle_alpha   90.00
_cell.angle_beta   90.00
_cell.angle_gamma   90.00
#
_symmetry.space_group_name_H-M   'P 1'
#
loop_
_entity.id
_entity.type
_entity.pdbx_description
1 polymer ?
#
loop_
_entity_poly.entity_id
_entity_poly.type
_entity_poly.pdbx_seq_one_letter_code
_entity_poly.pdbx_strand_id
1 'polypeptide(L)'
;MDESRDSGRWSGAKGANGAGKKKGGVGQNMTLREQEKVIDEFKKENFDLKLKIHFYEQRLERLAPDQIDLALRENIQLKVEFQTLRTELKRYKKLLLEGNRAIENLTRERDSALRGGGGGGGAGGKRERELEKELIRRREQGERERDDREQLELRVKDQARELKELRDSIKRRRVDEWDGEDARAEISRLRSELDAERDAREDALGEADDLRNELRSTQDMLDEAQDELARAREGDESSAFGDRSGRGGGKRDVERLERKIGDLEQDNTSLRSQITAQVTMLSARNDEKDALREEVETLKHDLFRMEEEVEQLQKNSDRSQRRGSEGSEKTREELEEELDEHRDRASRHALQLEELESQLAEKEREIEELLAEVDQRDADHQAALEENDEKWKGTVEDAQDREAEAREILEEKEADVEELANKIETLMAELGKKEAEMIADAEEVDLLTEDLKKLGALVSTLETEADDKDDRIKNLETDLDAVDKELEDKQALHEQVVVSLKEKLSTTKSRLGEINIQHESSLTENKFLREKVEELALRTAELEEKSRADLEAKRRLEDEAVEIMRALRKEEEERDLDRQEWNRQRRDEEHKWQRSLDTATKDAAQAQAEVAHIKSLLTVRESDLQSLQDALNGLEASSRRQGEESTNDRFALELELDRTKRDFSRCQEDLKKLASDLEEKIKALREKEMELATLHSENKDLATQLAAQTQTRLSLTDKYDSTSKSLRDTQDELSAARDRLRVVEDQLNTDHRALSRTENQYRDQLTERNTLLLTIYQYMDKMVASAPRKPGHPEPKPFANFSVFHDSLISRLKGVNQIQLTFDRRTKEIESKFGDQFAALKRQQDSRLKQLDRFEASIKAATETQRQWRQRVNTKQSEVDSAKALNNDLQNQIASLRATSSADPSTAAKLSVLTTRASTAERRLAATQAQLASAEEKLGDARKKVGIAEGKWEARLRELEARLRAAEEKVKRERQGAKERVAELGDTIRTLEGQVSGARRRDQQLGEVLTETERNRAAAGSRP
;
A
#
# COMPACT_ATOMS: atom_id res chain seq x y z
N MET A 1 45.78 21.09 -32.73
CA MET A 1 46.16 22.44 -32.27
C MET A 1 45.08 23.39 -32.79
N ASP A 2 44.18 23.92 -31.97
CA ASP A 2 44.08 23.79 -30.51
C ASP A 2 42.60 23.79 -30.05
N GLU A 3 42.33 23.59 -28.76
CA GLU A 3 41.05 23.10 -28.23
C GLU A 3 39.86 24.07 -28.16
N SER A 4 38.68 23.47 -28.04
CA SER A 4 37.35 24.07 -27.85
C SER A 4 37.17 24.84 -26.53
N ARG A 5 36.27 25.85 -26.52
CA ARG A 5 35.00 25.79 -25.74
C ARG A 5 34.10 27.02 -25.87
N ASP A 6 32.84 26.76 -26.22
CA ASP A 6 31.67 27.59 -25.91
C ASP A 6 31.14 27.21 -24.50
N SER A 7 30.49 28.14 -23.79
CA SER A 7 29.75 27.79 -22.56
C SER A 7 28.56 28.73 -22.30
N GLY A 8 27.37 28.17 -22.44
CA GLY A 8 26.10 28.86 -22.20
C GLY A 8 25.69 28.97 -20.73
N ARG A 9 25.00 30.07 -20.44
CA ARG A 9 24.45 30.45 -19.13
C ARG A 9 23.32 29.52 -18.65
N TRP A 10 23.39 29.02 -17.42
CA TRP A 10 22.31 28.26 -16.76
C TRP A 10 21.99 28.84 -15.39
N SER A 11 20.70 29.04 -15.10
CA SER A 11 20.18 29.52 -13.81
C SER A 11 19.52 28.39 -13.03
N GLY A 12 20.04 28.05 -11.86
CA GLY A 12 19.44 27.07 -10.95
C GLY A 12 18.36 27.70 -10.05
N ALA A 13 17.31 26.94 -9.76
CA ALA A 13 16.32 27.26 -8.73
C ALA A 13 16.53 26.34 -7.51
N LYS A 14 16.28 26.86 -6.30
CA LYS A 14 16.15 26.07 -5.08
C LYS A 14 14.80 26.39 -4.43
N GLY A 15 14.15 25.36 -3.89
CA GLY A 15 12.92 25.49 -3.11
C GLY A 15 13.17 26.08 -1.72
N ALA A 16 12.08 26.44 -1.06
CA ALA A 16 12.05 26.88 0.33
C ALA A 16 10.93 26.14 1.06
N ASN A 17 11.17 25.75 2.31
CA ASN A 17 10.15 25.18 3.19
C ASN A 17 10.39 25.68 4.62
N GLY A 18 9.31 25.95 5.36
CA GLY A 18 9.32 26.18 6.82
C GLY A 18 9.92 27.50 7.35
N ALA A 19 9.05 28.39 7.83
CA ALA A 19 9.40 29.41 8.83
C ALA A 19 8.24 29.58 9.84
N GLY A 20 8.53 29.39 11.13
CA GLY A 20 7.52 29.33 12.18
C GLY A 20 7.03 30.68 12.73
N LYS A 21 5.81 30.68 13.29
CA LYS A 21 5.19 31.78 14.05
C LYS A 21 6.06 32.24 15.23
N LYS A 22 6.23 33.56 15.42
CA LYS A 22 6.29 34.20 16.75
C LYS A 22 5.58 35.58 16.71
N LYS A 23 5.01 35.96 17.87
CA LYS A 23 3.96 36.98 18.01
C LYS A 23 4.49 38.41 18.18
N GLY A 24 3.72 39.38 17.68
CA GLY A 24 3.24 40.51 18.49
C GLY A 24 3.83 41.90 18.22
N GLY A 25 2.98 42.93 18.32
CA GLY A 25 3.40 44.34 18.44
C GLY A 25 2.71 45.29 17.45
N VAL A 26 1.71 46.05 17.91
CA VAL A 26 1.07 47.11 17.12
C VAL A 26 1.87 48.41 17.23
N GLY A 27 2.17 49.01 16.08
CA GLY A 27 2.53 50.41 15.82
C GLY A 27 3.12 51.27 16.95
N GLN A 28 4.43 51.49 16.90
CA GLN A 28 5.07 52.66 17.51
C GLN A 28 6.11 53.24 16.53
N ASN A 29 6.02 54.55 16.25
CA ASN A 29 6.93 55.23 15.32
C ASN A 29 8.33 55.36 15.94
N MET A 30 9.20 54.39 15.64
CA MET A 30 10.62 54.41 16.00
C MET A 30 11.30 55.64 15.40
N THR A 31 12.09 56.37 16.19
CA THR A 31 12.86 57.53 15.71
C THR A 31 14.00 57.09 14.77
N LEU A 32 14.48 57.99 13.90
CA LEU A 32 15.54 57.66 12.94
C LEU A 32 16.81 57.09 13.60
N ARG A 33 17.16 57.54 14.82
CA ARG A 33 18.29 56.97 15.60
C ARG A 33 18.05 55.54 16.08
N GLU A 34 16.82 55.21 16.45
CA GLU A 34 16.47 53.85 16.86
C GLU A 34 16.39 52.92 15.63
N GLN A 35 15.94 53.44 14.49
CA GLN A 35 16.03 52.74 13.20
C GLN A 35 17.48 52.51 12.78
N GLU A 36 18.37 53.50 12.88
CA GLU A 36 19.82 53.34 12.64
C GLU A 36 20.43 52.29 13.57
N LYS A 37 20.12 52.31 14.87
CA LYS A 37 20.63 51.32 15.82
C LYS A 37 20.18 49.90 15.50
N VAL A 38 18.90 49.72 15.14
CA VAL A 38 18.36 48.43 14.69
C VAL A 38 18.99 47.99 13.36
N ILE A 39 19.26 48.92 12.44
CA ILE A 39 19.98 48.65 11.19
C ILE A 39 21.43 48.22 11.47
N ASP A 40 22.12 48.83 12.43
CA ASP A 40 23.50 48.46 12.78
C ASP A 40 23.58 47.14 13.56
N GLU A 41 22.60 46.86 14.42
CA GLU A 41 22.41 45.54 15.04
C GLU A 41 22.15 44.48 13.96
N PHE A 42 21.25 44.73 13.00
CA PHE A 42 21.04 43.84 11.85
C PHE A 42 22.26 43.70 10.94
N LYS A 43 23.06 44.75 10.70
CA LYS A 43 24.33 44.64 9.96
C LYS A 43 25.31 43.72 10.68
N LYS A 44 25.38 43.82 12.01
CA LYS A 44 26.24 42.97 12.84
C LYS A 44 25.77 41.52 12.84
N GLU A 45 24.47 41.27 13.03
CA GLU A 45 23.89 39.93 12.90
C GLU A 45 24.08 39.35 11.49
N ASN A 46 23.96 40.17 10.44
CA ASN A 46 24.19 39.75 9.05
C ASN A 46 25.67 39.41 8.80
N PHE A 47 26.61 40.12 9.45
CA PHE A 47 28.04 39.81 9.41
C PHE A 47 28.37 38.51 10.18
N ASP A 48 27.83 38.33 11.38
CA ASP A 48 27.99 37.12 12.19
C ASP A 48 27.33 35.89 11.51
N LEU A 49 26.19 36.07 10.83
CA LEU A 49 25.57 35.05 9.99
C LEU A 49 26.42 34.71 8.77
N LYS A 50 27.00 35.70 8.08
CA LYS A 50 27.94 35.44 6.97
C LYS A 50 29.19 34.68 7.41
N LEU A 51 29.74 35.00 8.59
CA LEU A 51 30.84 34.25 9.20
C LEU A 51 30.44 32.81 9.51
N LYS A 52 29.26 32.59 10.10
CA LYS A 52 28.73 31.23 10.34
C LYS A 52 28.52 30.47 9.03
N ILE A 53 27.92 31.09 8.02
CA ILE A 53 27.71 30.50 6.69
C ILE A 53 29.06 30.11 6.08
N HIS A 54 30.04 31.00 6.04
CA HIS A 54 31.39 30.70 5.55
C HIS A 54 32.03 29.52 6.32
N PHE A 55 31.93 29.46 7.66
CA PHE A 55 32.48 28.33 8.42
C PHE A 55 31.70 27.03 8.22
N TYR A 56 30.39 27.09 7.95
CA TYR A 56 29.62 25.89 7.58
C TYR A 56 29.91 25.44 6.15
N GLU A 57 30.06 26.35 5.20
CA GLU A 57 30.49 26.06 3.82
C GLU A 57 31.88 25.43 3.80
N GLN A 58 32.86 26.03 4.48
CA GLN A 58 34.22 25.50 4.61
C GLN A 58 34.28 24.16 5.38
N ARG A 59 33.29 23.88 6.25
CA ARG A 59 33.14 22.60 6.95
C ARG A 59 32.42 21.55 6.08
N LEU A 60 31.49 21.95 5.22
CA LEU A 60 30.84 21.12 4.21
C LEU A 60 31.84 20.68 3.12
N GLU A 61 32.61 21.61 2.56
CA GLU A 61 33.70 21.32 1.60
C GLU A 61 34.73 20.34 2.19
N ARG A 62 35.01 20.41 3.50
CA ARG A 62 35.93 19.50 4.19
C ARG A 62 35.35 18.13 4.55
N LEU A 63 34.02 17.97 4.61
CA LEU A 63 33.37 16.74 5.08
C LEU A 63 32.69 15.93 3.96
N ALA A 64 32.39 16.53 2.80
CA ALA A 64 31.66 15.84 1.74
C ALA A 64 32.02 16.27 0.28
N PRO A 65 33.29 16.23 -0.17
CA PRO A 65 33.62 16.45 -1.59
C PRO A 65 32.85 15.51 -2.53
N ASP A 66 32.89 14.21 -2.23
CA ASP A 66 32.38 13.16 -3.11
C ASP A 66 30.86 13.23 -3.32
N GLN A 67 30.10 13.66 -2.29
CA GLN A 67 28.64 13.79 -2.37
C GLN A 67 28.21 15.00 -3.21
N ILE A 68 29.00 16.08 -3.19
CA ILE A 68 28.76 17.25 -4.03
C ILE A 68 29.04 16.90 -5.50
N ASP A 69 30.13 16.16 -5.77
CA ASP A 69 30.46 15.67 -7.12
C ASP A 69 29.44 14.66 -7.65
N LEU A 70 28.92 13.75 -6.81
CA LEU A 70 27.82 12.85 -7.16
C LEU A 70 26.55 13.63 -7.54
N ALA A 71 26.12 14.58 -6.70
CA ALA A 71 24.94 15.39 -6.98
C ALA A 71 25.09 16.28 -8.23
N LEU A 72 26.31 16.73 -8.55
CA LEU A 72 26.63 17.44 -9.79
C LEU A 72 26.56 16.53 -11.02
N ARG A 73 27.09 15.30 -10.95
CA ARG A 73 26.98 14.30 -12.04
C ARG A 73 25.52 13.94 -12.32
N GLU A 74 24.73 13.68 -11.27
CA GLU A 74 23.30 13.42 -11.38
C GLU A 74 22.56 14.60 -12.01
N ASN A 75 22.86 15.85 -11.59
CA ASN A 75 22.29 17.05 -12.21
C ASN A 75 22.68 17.24 -13.68
N ILE A 76 23.85 16.78 -14.10
CA ILE A 76 24.29 16.82 -15.51
C ILE A 76 23.55 15.74 -16.31
N GLN A 77 23.42 14.54 -15.76
CA GLN A 77 22.73 13.42 -16.40
C GLN A 77 21.24 13.71 -16.61
N LEU A 78 20.52 14.16 -15.56
CA LEU A 78 19.13 14.64 -15.67
C LEU A 78 18.97 15.80 -16.67
N LYS A 79 20.01 16.61 -16.87
CA LYS A 79 20.04 17.69 -17.87
C LYS A 79 20.03 17.16 -19.30
N VAL A 80 20.83 16.11 -19.55
CA VAL A 80 20.93 15.45 -20.85
C VAL A 80 19.62 14.72 -21.15
N GLU A 81 19.10 13.96 -20.19
CA GLU A 81 17.83 13.23 -20.30
C GLU A 81 16.64 14.18 -20.54
N PHE A 82 16.59 15.34 -19.88
CA PHE A 82 15.57 16.35 -20.15
C PHE A 82 15.69 16.95 -21.57
N GLN A 83 16.90 17.10 -22.11
CA GLN A 83 17.09 17.58 -23.49
C GLN A 83 16.74 16.52 -24.54
N THR A 84 17.06 15.24 -24.32
CA THR A 84 16.66 14.15 -25.24
C THR A 84 15.14 13.98 -25.23
N LEU A 85 14.50 13.89 -24.06
CA LEU A 85 13.03 13.84 -23.94
C LEU A 85 12.35 15.03 -24.62
N ARG A 86 12.94 16.23 -24.56
CA ARG A 86 12.41 17.44 -25.23
C ARG A 86 12.59 17.43 -26.76
N THR A 87 13.63 16.81 -27.30
CA THR A 87 13.79 16.65 -28.76
C THR A 87 12.92 15.52 -29.30
N GLU A 88 12.76 14.44 -28.54
CA GLU A 88 11.85 13.33 -28.82
C GLU A 88 10.39 13.77 -28.82
N LEU A 89 9.93 14.53 -27.81
CA LEU A 89 8.58 15.12 -27.80
C LEU A 89 8.29 15.99 -29.04
N LYS A 90 9.29 16.71 -29.55
CA LYS A 90 9.15 17.47 -30.81
C LYS A 90 9.04 16.56 -32.03
N ARG A 91 9.79 15.45 -32.09
CA ARG A 91 9.64 14.42 -33.13
C ARG A 91 8.26 13.76 -33.07
N TYR A 92 7.84 13.25 -31.91
CA TYR A 92 6.55 12.58 -31.77
C TYR A 92 5.36 13.51 -32.08
N LYS A 93 5.43 14.80 -31.72
CA LYS A 93 4.40 15.78 -32.12
C LYS A 93 4.33 16.00 -33.63
N LYS A 94 5.47 15.95 -34.34
CA LYS A 94 5.51 16.03 -35.80
C LYS A 94 4.94 14.74 -36.43
N LEU A 95 5.37 13.58 -35.92
CA LEU A 95 4.94 12.27 -36.41
C LEU A 95 3.43 12.04 -36.19
N LEU A 96 2.85 12.51 -35.08
CA LEU A 96 1.40 12.50 -34.84
C LEU A 96 0.63 13.37 -35.84
N LEU A 97 1.16 14.53 -36.23
CA LEU A 97 0.54 15.39 -37.25
C LEU A 97 0.62 14.79 -38.65
N GLU A 98 1.69 14.06 -38.96
CA GLU A 98 1.87 13.34 -40.23
C GLU A 98 1.01 12.06 -40.26
N GLY A 99 0.94 11.33 -39.16
CA GLY A 99 0.05 10.18 -38.96
C GLY A 99 -1.43 10.53 -39.05
N ASN A 100 -1.88 11.63 -38.44
CA ASN A 100 -3.27 12.09 -38.58
C ASN A 100 -3.62 12.47 -40.03
N ARG A 101 -2.68 13.05 -40.80
CA ARG A 101 -2.86 13.30 -42.24
C ARG A 101 -2.92 12.01 -43.06
N ALA A 102 -2.08 11.03 -42.72
CA ALA A 102 -2.10 9.72 -43.35
C ALA A 102 -3.41 8.96 -43.06
N ILE A 103 -3.91 9.00 -41.82
CA ILE A 103 -5.20 8.44 -41.43
C ILE A 103 -6.35 9.15 -42.16
N GLU A 104 -6.34 10.48 -42.26
CA GLU A 104 -7.32 11.22 -43.05
C GLU A 104 -7.33 10.79 -44.54
N ASN A 105 -6.16 10.57 -45.13
CA ASN A 105 -6.04 10.11 -46.52
C ASN A 105 -6.50 8.66 -46.69
N LEU A 106 -6.08 7.75 -45.80
CA LEU A 106 -6.55 6.36 -45.79
C LEU A 106 -8.06 6.25 -45.50
N THR A 107 -8.63 7.18 -44.74
CA THR A 107 -10.09 7.25 -44.52
C THR A 107 -10.80 7.70 -45.79
N ARG A 108 -10.26 8.69 -46.51
CA ARG A 108 -10.75 9.10 -47.85
C ARG A 108 -10.63 7.97 -48.88
N GLU A 109 -9.56 7.19 -48.86
CA GLU A 109 -9.36 6.02 -49.72
C GLU A 109 -10.29 4.85 -49.35
N ARG A 110 -10.46 4.55 -48.06
CA ARG A 110 -11.42 3.55 -47.58
C ARG A 110 -12.85 3.91 -47.97
N ASP A 111 -13.24 5.17 -47.82
CA ASP A 111 -14.58 5.64 -48.13
C ASP A 111 -14.81 5.75 -49.65
N SER A 112 -13.76 5.79 -50.47
CA SER A 112 -13.83 5.61 -51.93
C SER A 112 -13.92 4.13 -52.32
N ALA A 113 -13.16 3.24 -51.66
CA ALA A 113 -13.21 1.79 -51.88
C ALA A 113 -14.55 1.17 -51.47
N LEU A 114 -15.15 1.61 -50.36
CA LEU A 114 -16.49 1.19 -49.93
C LEU A 114 -17.61 1.64 -50.90
N ARG A 115 -17.34 2.57 -51.81
CA ARG A 115 -18.25 2.96 -52.90
C ARG A 115 -18.05 2.17 -54.21
N GLY A 116 -17.02 1.31 -54.31
CA GLY A 116 -16.70 0.60 -55.55
C GLY A 116 -16.10 -0.79 -55.32
N GLY A 117 -16.94 -1.82 -55.17
CA GLY A 117 -16.44 -3.19 -55.05
C GLY A 117 -17.47 -4.25 -54.64
N GLY A 118 -18.52 -4.45 -55.43
CA GLY A 118 -19.38 -5.63 -55.30
C GLY A 118 -19.00 -6.72 -56.31
N GLY A 119 -18.51 -7.88 -55.86
CA GLY A 119 -18.41 -9.08 -56.72
C GLY A 119 -17.30 -10.09 -56.37
N GLY A 120 -17.71 -11.29 -55.90
CA GLY A 120 -16.88 -12.51 -55.86
C GLY A 120 -15.91 -12.65 -54.67
N GLY A 121 -15.67 -13.83 -54.09
CA GLY A 121 -16.30 -15.13 -54.36
C GLY A 121 -15.37 -16.32 -54.09
N GLY A 122 -15.38 -16.88 -52.88
CA GLY A 122 -15.03 -18.30 -52.62
C GLY A 122 -13.54 -18.71 -52.61
N ALA A 123 -12.82 -18.42 -51.52
CA ALA A 123 -11.58 -19.15 -51.17
C ALA A 123 -11.25 -19.18 -49.66
N GLY A 124 -11.49 -18.09 -48.91
CA GLY A 124 -11.03 -17.95 -47.52
C GLY A 124 -11.69 -18.90 -46.49
N GLY A 125 -12.97 -19.21 -46.67
CA GLY A 125 -13.82 -19.82 -45.62
C GLY A 125 -13.48 -21.26 -45.19
N LYS A 126 -12.51 -21.95 -45.80
CA LYS A 126 -11.99 -23.23 -45.26
C LYS A 126 -10.92 -23.01 -44.20
N ARG A 127 -9.93 -22.16 -44.51
CA ARG A 127 -8.79 -21.84 -43.63
C ARG A 127 -9.25 -21.09 -42.38
N GLU A 128 -10.26 -20.24 -42.53
CA GLU A 128 -10.92 -19.54 -41.43
C GLU A 128 -11.63 -20.50 -40.45
N ARG A 129 -12.33 -21.53 -40.97
CA ARG A 129 -13.01 -22.55 -40.15
C ARG A 129 -12.07 -23.56 -39.47
N GLU A 130 -10.88 -23.75 -40.00
CA GLU A 130 -9.84 -24.56 -39.34
C GLU A 130 -9.21 -23.78 -38.18
N LEU A 131 -8.85 -22.50 -38.39
CA LEU A 131 -8.38 -21.62 -37.33
C LEU A 131 -9.43 -21.41 -36.21
N GLU A 132 -10.71 -21.32 -36.56
CA GLU A 132 -11.82 -21.21 -35.59
C GLU A 132 -11.92 -22.46 -34.70
N LYS A 133 -11.76 -23.67 -35.26
CA LYS A 133 -11.74 -24.93 -34.48
C LYS A 133 -10.50 -25.05 -33.59
N GLU A 134 -9.35 -24.60 -34.08
CA GLU A 134 -8.10 -24.58 -33.31
C GLU A 134 -8.23 -23.63 -32.09
N LEU A 135 -8.86 -22.47 -32.29
CA LEU A 135 -9.16 -21.50 -31.24
C LEU A 135 -10.20 -22.02 -30.23
N ILE A 136 -11.20 -22.79 -30.67
CA ILE A 136 -12.17 -23.42 -29.76
C ILE A 136 -11.47 -24.46 -28.88
N ARG A 137 -10.64 -25.35 -29.44
CA ARG A 137 -9.85 -26.31 -28.64
C ARG A 137 -8.92 -25.63 -27.63
N ARG A 138 -8.24 -24.56 -28.04
CA ARG A 138 -7.39 -23.74 -27.14
C ARG A 138 -8.18 -23.11 -25.99
N ARG A 139 -9.45 -22.75 -26.21
CA ARG A 139 -10.35 -22.25 -25.14
C ARG A 139 -10.84 -23.36 -24.23
N GLU A 140 -11.34 -24.47 -24.78
CA GLU A 140 -11.79 -25.63 -24.00
C GLU A 140 -10.66 -26.21 -23.12
N GLN A 141 -9.41 -26.19 -23.59
CA GLN A 141 -8.24 -26.58 -22.80
C GLN A 141 -7.97 -25.58 -21.67
N GLY A 142 -8.02 -24.28 -21.94
CA GLY A 142 -7.85 -23.23 -20.91
C GLY A 142 -9.00 -23.12 -19.90
N GLU A 143 -10.20 -23.61 -20.24
CA GLU A 143 -11.32 -23.76 -19.30
C GLU A 143 -11.10 -24.97 -18.39
N ARG A 144 -10.68 -26.13 -18.90
CA ARG A 144 -10.32 -27.30 -18.07
C ARG A 144 -9.17 -26.99 -17.10
N GLU A 145 -8.12 -26.32 -17.57
CA GLU A 145 -7.01 -25.87 -16.72
C GLU A 145 -7.44 -24.84 -15.65
N ARG A 146 -8.59 -24.17 -15.80
CA ARG A 146 -9.19 -23.33 -14.76
C ARG A 146 -10.03 -24.15 -13.79
N ASP A 147 -10.89 -25.03 -14.30
CA ASP A 147 -11.74 -25.90 -13.47
C ASP A 147 -10.88 -26.79 -12.54
N ASP A 148 -9.76 -27.32 -13.05
CA ASP A 148 -8.81 -28.11 -12.26
C ASP A 148 -8.10 -27.27 -11.18
N ARG A 149 -7.75 -26.01 -11.49
CA ARG A 149 -7.18 -25.07 -10.51
C ARG A 149 -8.19 -24.66 -9.44
N GLU A 150 -9.44 -24.42 -9.82
CA GLU A 150 -10.51 -24.06 -8.88
C GLU A 150 -10.84 -25.23 -7.94
N GLN A 151 -10.84 -26.47 -8.45
CA GLN A 151 -10.95 -27.68 -7.63
C GLN A 151 -9.76 -27.87 -6.67
N LEU A 152 -8.53 -27.60 -7.12
CA LEU A 152 -7.34 -27.61 -6.25
C LEU A 152 -7.44 -26.53 -5.15
N GLU A 153 -7.89 -25.33 -5.49
CA GLU A 153 -8.05 -24.23 -4.52
C GLU A 153 -9.15 -24.52 -3.49
N LEU A 154 -10.24 -25.18 -3.90
CA LEU A 154 -11.28 -25.70 -2.99
C LEU A 154 -10.72 -26.73 -2.01
N ARG A 155 -9.97 -27.73 -2.50
CA ARG A 155 -9.34 -28.75 -1.65
C ARG A 155 -8.37 -28.15 -0.63
N VAL A 156 -7.57 -27.16 -1.02
CA VAL A 156 -6.67 -26.43 -0.10
C VAL A 156 -7.46 -25.63 0.94
N LYS A 157 -8.58 -25.00 0.55
CA LYS A 157 -9.45 -24.27 1.50
C LYS A 157 -10.13 -25.19 2.51
N ASP A 158 -10.52 -26.39 2.12
CA ASP A 158 -11.14 -27.36 3.03
C ASP A 158 -10.12 -27.99 3.99
N GLN A 159 -8.92 -28.36 3.49
CA GLN A 159 -7.81 -28.76 4.37
C GLN A 159 -7.41 -27.67 5.38
N ALA A 160 -7.46 -26.39 4.98
CA ALA A 160 -7.21 -25.27 5.88
C ALA A 160 -8.32 -25.07 6.95
N ARG A 161 -9.57 -25.49 6.66
CA ARG A 161 -10.67 -25.51 7.64
C ARG A 161 -10.49 -26.64 8.64
N GLU A 162 -10.20 -27.85 8.19
CA GLU A 162 -9.95 -29.02 9.05
C GLU A 162 -8.78 -28.77 10.01
N LEU A 163 -7.66 -28.21 9.52
CA LEU A 163 -6.52 -27.82 10.36
C LEU A 163 -6.84 -26.73 11.39
N LYS A 164 -7.86 -25.89 11.14
CA LYS A 164 -8.34 -24.90 12.09
C LYS A 164 -9.26 -25.54 13.15
N GLU A 165 -10.16 -26.42 12.75
CA GLU A 165 -11.05 -27.15 13.66
C GLU A 165 -10.30 -28.11 14.58
N LEU A 166 -9.25 -28.77 14.09
CA LEU A 166 -8.30 -29.54 14.91
C LEU A 166 -7.57 -28.64 15.93
N ARG A 167 -7.14 -27.44 15.53
CA ARG A 167 -6.48 -26.49 16.44
C ARG A 167 -7.43 -25.96 17.52
N ASP A 168 -8.67 -25.70 17.16
CA ASP A 168 -9.70 -25.17 18.06
C ASP A 168 -10.34 -26.28 18.93
N SER A 169 -10.25 -27.55 18.55
CA SER A 169 -10.60 -28.68 19.43
C SER A 169 -9.50 -29.00 20.44
N ILE A 170 -8.22 -28.97 20.04
CA ILE A 170 -7.07 -29.09 20.97
C ILE A 170 -7.08 -27.98 22.02
N LYS A 171 -7.40 -26.72 21.65
CA LYS A 171 -7.53 -25.62 22.62
C LYS A 171 -8.68 -25.81 23.62
N ARG A 172 -9.80 -26.41 23.20
CA ARG A 172 -10.96 -26.65 24.07
C ARG A 172 -10.77 -27.82 25.04
N ARG A 173 -9.78 -28.69 24.83
CA ARG A 173 -9.50 -29.89 25.64
C ARG A 173 -8.45 -29.69 26.74
N ARG A 174 -8.00 -28.46 27.00
CA ARG A 174 -6.82 -28.15 27.85
C ARG A 174 -7.08 -27.08 28.93
N VAL A 175 -8.31 -26.96 29.44
CA VAL A 175 -8.64 -25.86 30.37
C VAL A 175 -8.84 -26.31 31.82
N ASP A 176 -9.42 -27.48 32.08
CA ASP A 176 -9.71 -27.90 33.46
C ASP A 176 -9.29 -29.36 33.73
N GLU A 177 -8.90 -29.59 34.99
CA GLU A 177 -8.44 -30.84 35.60
C GLU A 177 -7.01 -31.28 35.20
N TRP A 178 -6.15 -31.50 36.21
CA TRP A 178 -5.09 -32.54 36.33
C TRP A 178 -4.13 -32.17 37.49
N ASP A 179 -4.06 -33.04 38.50
CA ASP A 179 -3.28 -32.83 39.72
C ASP A 179 -1.78 -33.12 39.56
N GLY A 180 -0.97 -32.58 40.48
CA GLY A 180 0.41 -32.14 40.19
C GLY A 180 1.52 -33.18 39.93
N GLU A 181 1.28 -34.48 40.03
CA GLU A 181 2.31 -35.53 39.90
C GLU A 181 2.11 -36.47 38.69
N ASP A 182 0.93 -37.07 38.51
CA ASP A 182 0.63 -37.90 37.33
C ASP A 182 0.77 -37.10 36.03
N ALA A 183 0.37 -35.82 36.05
CA ALA A 183 0.56 -34.91 34.93
C ALA A 183 2.04 -34.74 34.52
N ARG A 184 3.00 -34.86 35.45
CA ARG A 184 4.44 -34.74 35.14
C ARG A 184 4.99 -36.01 34.51
N ALA A 185 4.59 -37.17 35.01
CA ALA A 185 4.93 -38.46 34.41
C ALA A 185 4.38 -38.55 32.97
N GLU A 186 3.11 -38.21 32.78
CA GLU A 186 2.46 -38.26 31.47
C GLU A 186 2.98 -37.16 30.52
N ILE A 187 3.32 -35.95 31.00
CA ILE A 187 4.02 -34.96 30.16
C ILE A 187 5.42 -35.44 29.77
N SER A 188 6.15 -36.16 30.63
CA SER A 188 7.46 -36.73 30.28
C SER A 188 7.32 -37.82 29.21
N ARG A 189 6.33 -38.70 29.38
CA ARG A 189 5.98 -39.75 28.42
C ARG A 189 5.55 -39.16 27.06
N LEU A 190 4.58 -38.23 27.06
CA LEU A 190 4.10 -37.56 25.85
C LEU A 190 5.17 -36.69 25.18
N ARG A 191 6.20 -36.22 25.91
CA ARG A 191 7.39 -35.61 25.30
C ARG A 191 8.26 -36.64 24.60
N SER A 192 8.55 -37.77 25.25
CA SER A 192 9.30 -38.86 24.63
C SER A 192 8.57 -39.44 23.39
N GLU A 193 7.24 -39.54 23.45
CA GLU A 193 6.42 -39.99 22.32
C GLU A 193 6.34 -38.91 21.21
N LEU A 194 6.29 -37.61 21.56
CA LEU A 194 6.31 -36.51 20.59
C LEU A 194 7.67 -36.33 19.91
N ASP A 195 8.77 -36.55 20.63
CA ASP A 195 10.11 -36.49 20.06
C ASP A 195 10.39 -37.74 19.20
N ALA A 196 9.92 -38.93 19.59
CA ALA A 196 9.92 -40.11 18.70
C ALA A 196 9.03 -39.92 17.44
N GLU A 197 7.88 -39.27 17.55
CA GLU A 197 7.04 -38.86 16.40
C GLU A 197 7.74 -37.82 15.51
N ARG A 198 8.61 -36.97 16.07
CA ARG A 198 9.42 -36.02 15.29
C ARG A 198 10.53 -36.72 14.54
N ASP A 199 11.29 -37.59 15.21
CA ASP A 199 12.37 -38.35 14.60
C ASP A 199 11.82 -39.23 13.46
N ALA A 200 10.74 -39.99 13.72
CA ALA A 200 10.07 -40.79 12.69
C ALA A 200 9.47 -39.96 11.53
N ARG A 201 9.13 -38.68 11.78
CA ARG A 201 8.64 -37.75 10.76
C ARG A 201 9.77 -37.06 10.01
N GLU A 202 10.94 -36.89 10.61
CA GLU A 202 12.16 -36.41 9.96
C GLU A 202 12.73 -37.52 9.05
N ASP A 203 12.73 -38.77 9.51
CA ASP A 203 12.99 -39.96 8.68
C ASP A 203 12.01 -40.07 7.51
N ALA A 204 10.69 -39.96 7.75
CA ALA A 204 9.68 -40.00 6.68
C ALA A 204 9.74 -38.78 5.74
N LEU A 205 10.30 -37.65 6.17
CA LEU A 205 10.60 -36.52 5.29
C LEU A 205 11.87 -36.77 4.46
N GLY A 206 12.87 -37.44 5.03
CA GLY A 206 14.03 -37.95 4.32
C GLY A 206 13.63 -38.93 3.21
N GLU A 207 12.84 -39.96 3.54
CA GLU A 207 12.27 -40.90 2.57
C GLU A 207 11.43 -40.17 1.50
N ALA A 208 10.67 -39.14 1.87
CA ALA A 208 9.88 -38.37 0.90
C ALA A 208 10.73 -37.50 -0.03
N ASP A 209 11.85 -36.95 0.44
CA ASP A 209 12.79 -36.20 -0.41
C ASP A 209 13.69 -37.13 -1.25
N ASP A 210 14.04 -38.32 -0.76
CA ASP A 210 14.67 -39.37 -1.57
C ASP A 210 13.74 -39.88 -2.67
N LEU A 211 12.47 -40.17 -2.36
CA LEU A 211 11.44 -40.49 -3.36
C LEU A 211 11.19 -39.33 -4.34
N ARG A 212 11.37 -38.08 -3.94
CA ARG A 212 11.34 -36.93 -4.86
C ARG A 212 12.58 -36.84 -5.73
N ASN A 213 13.75 -37.19 -5.22
CA ASN A 213 14.99 -37.26 -6.00
C ASN A 213 14.94 -38.42 -7.00
N GLU A 214 14.36 -39.56 -6.64
CA GLU A 214 14.05 -40.67 -7.56
C GLU A 214 12.96 -40.29 -8.57
N LEU A 215 11.89 -39.61 -8.16
CA LEU A 215 10.86 -39.11 -9.08
C LEU A 215 11.44 -38.08 -10.05
N ARG A 216 12.36 -37.23 -9.59
CA ARG A 216 13.07 -36.26 -10.43
C ARG A 216 14.03 -36.96 -11.40
N SER A 217 14.80 -37.93 -10.92
CA SER A 217 15.69 -38.74 -11.77
C SER A 217 14.91 -39.52 -12.85
N THR A 218 13.74 -40.07 -12.50
CA THR A 218 12.85 -40.73 -13.46
C THR A 218 12.12 -39.75 -14.38
N GLN A 219 11.88 -38.50 -13.95
CA GLN A 219 11.41 -37.41 -14.82
C GLN A 219 12.51 -36.95 -15.78
N ASP A 220 13.73 -36.74 -15.30
CA ASP A 220 14.88 -36.36 -16.14
C ASP A 220 15.16 -37.46 -17.19
N MET A 221 15.11 -38.75 -16.82
CA MET A 221 15.19 -39.87 -17.78
C MET A 221 13.98 -39.95 -18.73
N LEU A 222 12.78 -39.54 -18.28
CA LEU A 222 11.59 -39.51 -19.13
C LEU A 222 11.65 -38.35 -20.13
N ASP A 223 12.21 -37.21 -19.73
CA ASP A 223 12.44 -36.06 -20.59
C ASP A 223 13.56 -36.34 -21.59
N GLU A 224 14.67 -37.00 -21.19
CA GLU A 224 15.68 -37.52 -22.12
C GLU A 224 15.08 -38.52 -23.12
N ALA A 225 14.24 -39.46 -22.66
CA ALA A 225 13.55 -40.41 -23.53
C ALA A 225 12.52 -39.71 -24.46
N GLN A 226 11.88 -38.62 -24.03
CA GLN A 226 10.98 -37.81 -24.86
C GLN A 226 11.77 -36.98 -25.89
N ASP A 227 12.93 -36.45 -25.55
CA ASP A 227 13.85 -35.75 -26.46
C ASP A 227 14.43 -36.71 -27.51
N GLU A 228 14.77 -37.94 -27.13
CA GLU A 228 15.13 -39.00 -28.08
C GLU A 228 13.94 -39.39 -28.98
N LEU A 229 12.72 -39.45 -28.46
CA LEU A 229 11.51 -39.73 -29.25
C LEU A 229 11.12 -38.56 -30.18
N ALA A 230 11.42 -37.32 -29.80
CA ALA A 230 11.27 -36.14 -30.63
C ALA A 230 12.29 -36.13 -31.77
N ARG A 231 13.57 -36.40 -31.47
CA ARG A 231 14.63 -36.57 -32.48
C ARG A 231 14.37 -37.75 -33.43
N ALA A 232 13.77 -38.83 -32.93
CA ALA A 232 13.33 -39.95 -33.77
C ALA A 232 12.12 -39.60 -34.65
N ARG A 233 11.20 -38.73 -34.20
CA ARG A 233 10.06 -38.26 -34.99
C ARG A 233 10.42 -37.25 -36.07
N GLU A 234 11.38 -36.36 -35.83
CA GLU A 234 11.85 -35.42 -36.86
C GLU A 234 12.73 -36.11 -37.93
N GLY A 235 13.13 -37.38 -37.72
CA GLY A 235 13.95 -38.15 -38.66
C GLY A 235 13.19 -38.94 -39.75
N ASP A 236 11.86 -39.11 -39.65
CA ASP A 236 11.13 -40.13 -40.43
C ASP A 236 9.99 -39.58 -41.33
N GLU A 237 9.90 -38.26 -41.56
CA GLU A 237 8.94 -37.66 -42.51
C GLU A 237 9.49 -37.48 -43.94
N SER A 238 10.34 -38.40 -44.43
CA SER A 238 10.93 -38.29 -45.78
C SER A 238 11.00 -39.60 -46.61
N SER A 239 10.20 -40.64 -46.31
CA SER A 239 10.15 -41.83 -47.19
C SER A 239 8.76 -42.47 -47.33
N ALA A 240 8.32 -42.57 -48.59
CA ALA A 240 7.33 -43.47 -49.20
C ALA A 240 6.24 -44.12 -48.31
N PHE A 241 4.95 -43.87 -48.49
CA PHE A 241 4.11 -44.14 -49.68
C PHE A 241 3.99 -45.63 -50.05
N GLY A 242 2.81 -46.21 -49.76
CA GLY A 242 2.40 -47.59 -50.11
C GLY A 242 2.85 -48.66 -49.09
N ASP A 243 2.16 -49.78 -48.89
CA ASP A 243 0.82 -50.20 -49.31
C ASP A 243 0.23 -51.18 -48.25
N ARG A 244 -1.01 -51.58 -48.45
CA ARG A 244 -1.89 -52.41 -47.61
C ARG A 244 -1.26 -53.67 -46.98
N SER A 245 -1.86 -53.97 -45.81
CA SER A 245 -2.12 -55.30 -45.25
C SER A 245 -0.95 -56.07 -44.63
N GLY A 246 -1.22 -56.82 -43.56
CA GLY A 246 -0.23 -57.74 -42.99
C GLY A 246 -0.22 -57.84 -41.47
N ARG A 247 -1.30 -58.36 -40.90
CA ARG A 247 -1.38 -58.86 -39.51
C ARG A 247 -0.18 -59.78 -39.18
N GLY A 248 0.79 -59.32 -38.38
CA GLY A 248 1.85 -60.17 -37.81
C GLY A 248 3.15 -59.46 -37.46
N GLY A 249 3.28 -58.95 -36.22
CA GLY A 249 4.52 -58.30 -35.75
C GLY A 249 4.70 -58.36 -34.23
N GLY A 250 3.67 -57.99 -33.46
CA GLY A 250 3.70 -57.88 -31.99
C GLY A 250 3.89 -59.16 -31.18
N LYS A 251 4.44 -60.24 -31.77
CA LYS A 251 4.84 -61.45 -31.02
C LYS A 251 6.34 -61.48 -30.68
N ARG A 252 7.20 -60.77 -31.42
CA ARG A 252 8.66 -60.77 -31.12
C ARG A 252 9.03 -59.82 -29.99
N ASP A 253 8.41 -58.64 -29.94
CA ASP A 253 8.70 -57.67 -28.87
C ASP A 253 8.04 -58.07 -27.56
N VAL A 254 6.84 -58.68 -27.62
CA VAL A 254 6.22 -59.34 -26.47
C VAL A 254 7.08 -60.51 -25.98
N GLU A 255 7.52 -61.44 -26.86
CA GLU A 255 8.46 -62.50 -26.42
C GLU A 255 9.83 -61.96 -25.92
N ARG A 256 10.25 -60.75 -26.31
CA ARG A 256 11.50 -60.15 -25.83
C ARG A 256 11.32 -59.48 -24.47
N LEU A 257 10.16 -58.87 -24.22
CA LEU A 257 9.78 -58.32 -22.92
C LEU A 257 9.39 -59.42 -21.92
N GLU A 258 8.68 -60.47 -22.35
CA GLU A 258 8.38 -61.65 -21.54
C GLU A 258 9.65 -62.41 -21.16
N ARG A 259 10.65 -62.53 -22.05
CA ARG A 259 11.97 -63.05 -21.66
C ARG A 259 12.68 -62.11 -20.67
N LYS A 260 12.67 -60.79 -20.90
CA LYS A 260 13.35 -59.84 -20.01
C LYS A 260 12.71 -59.76 -18.62
N ILE A 261 11.39 -59.87 -18.55
CA ILE A 261 10.62 -59.97 -17.30
C ILE A 261 10.86 -61.32 -16.66
N GLY A 262 10.86 -62.42 -17.43
CA GLY A 262 11.20 -63.76 -16.93
C GLY A 262 12.62 -63.85 -16.37
N ASP A 263 13.61 -63.25 -17.02
CA ASP A 263 14.99 -63.13 -16.53
C ASP A 263 15.02 -62.34 -15.21
N LEU A 264 14.32 -61.20 -15.14
CA LEU A 264 14.25 -60.36 -13.92
C LEU A 264 13.46 -61.02 -12.78
N GLU A 265 12.42 -61.79 -13.07
CA GLU A 265 11.67 -62.59 -12.09
C GLU A 265 12.49 -63.80 -11.63
N GLN A 266 13.28 -64.41 -12.52
CA GLN A 266 14.22 -65.46 -12.19
C GLN A 266 15.38 -64.92 -11.33
N ASP A 267 15.86 -63.71 -11.59
CA ASP A 267 16.85 -63.03 -10.75
C ASP A 267 16.24 -62.57 -9.40
N ASN A 268 15.00 -62.07 -9.37
CA ASN A 268 14.33 -61.69 -8.13
C ASN A 268 14.02 -62.92 -7.26
N THR A 269 13.60 -64.04 -7.86
CA THR A 269 13.43 -65.32 -7.15
C THR A 269 14.76 -65.95 -6.75
N SER A 270 15.82 -65.81 -7.56
CA SER A 270 17.18 -66.21 -7.19
C SER A 270 17.68 -65.41 -5.99
N LEU A 271 17.59 -64.08 -6.01
CA LEU A 271 17.96 -63.19 -4.90
C LEU A 271 17.11 -63.44 -3.66
N ARG A 272 15.79 -63.62 -3.79
CA ARG A 272 14.93 -64.03 -2.65
C ARG A 272 15.31 -65.40 -2.11
N SER A 273 15.67 -66.37 -2.97
CA SER A 273 16.15 -67.69 -2.53
C SER A 273 17.51 -67.60 -1.83
N GLN A 274 18.41 -66.71 -2.28
CA GLN A 274 19.70 -66.46 -1.65
C GLN A 274 19.54 -65.75 -0.29
N ILE A 275 18.65 -64.76 -0.19
CA ILE A 275 18.31 -64.12 1.10
C ILE A 275 17.67 -65.14 2.04
N THR A 276 16.73 -65.95 1.56
CA THR A 276 16.10 -67.02 2.38
C THR A 276 17.14 -68.05 2.81
N ALA A 277 18.09 -68.43 1.94
CA ALA A 277 19.18 -69.34 2.26
C ALA A 277 20.19 -68.73 3.26
N GLN A 278 20.47 -67.43 3.18
CA GLN A 278 21.30 -66.74 4.18
C GLN A 278 20.60 -66.65 5.53
N VAL A 279 19.29 -66.38 5.56
CA VAL A 279 18.49 -66.42 6.79
C VAL A 279 18.44 -67.82 7.40
N THR A 280 18.25 -68.88 6.60
CA THR A 280 18.30 -70.26 7.13
C THR A 280 19.70 -70.67 7.57
N MET A 281 20.77 -70.22 6.92
CA MET A 281 22.13 -70.44 7.42
C MET A 281 22.42 -69.67 8.72
N LEU A 282 21.86 -68.48 8.92
CA LEU A 282 21.97 -67.74 10.18
C LEU A 282 21.17 -68.40 11.30
N SER A 283 19.98 -68.93 11.01
CA SER A 283 19.21 -69.77 11.97
C SER A 283 20.01 -71.01 12.34
N ALA A 284 20.43 -71.81 11.35
CA ALA A 284 21.20 -73.03 11.58
C ALA A 284 22.51 -72.77 12.35
N ARG A 285 23.19 -71.64 12.11
CA ARG A 285 24.36 -71.20 12.90
C ARG A 285 24.02 -70.85 14.34
N ASN A 286 22.83 -70.33 14.61
CA ASN A 286 22.40 -70.03 15.97
C ASN A 286 21.93 -71.30 16.71
N ASP A 287 21.25 -72.21 16.00
CA ASP A 287 20.84 -73.52 16.51
C ASP A 287 22.08 -74.39 16.81
N GLU A 288 23.09 -74.40 15.92
CA GLU A 288 24.41 -75.02 16.13
C GLU A 288 25.13 -74.45 17.36
N LYS A 289 25.04 -73.13 17.60
CA LYS A 289 25.61 -72.46 18.79
C LYS A 289 24.93 -72.90 20.09
N ASP A 290 23.62 -73.16 20.07
CA ASP A 290 22.89 -73.58 21.27
C ASP A 290 22.98 -75.11 21.49
N ALA A 291 23.05 -75.92 20.44
CA ALA A 291 23.39 -77.35 20.54
C ALA A 291 24.79 -77.56 21.14
N LEU A 292 25.80 -76.78 20.71
CA LEU A 292 27.15 -76.81 21.30
C LEU A 292 27.18 -76.41 22.78
N ARG A 293 26.17 -75.66 23.28
CA ARG A 293 26.04 -75.35 24.71
C ARG A 293 25.47 -76.52 25.50
N GLU A 294 24.49 -77.24 24.95
CA GLU A 294 23.98 -78.46 25.57
C GLU A 294 25.03 -79.58 25.59
N GLU A 295 25.81 -79.73 24.52
CA GLU A 295 26.90 -80.73 24.43
C GLU A 295 28.01 -80.49 25.48
N VAL A 296 28.27 -79.23 25.84
CA VAL A 296 29.18 -78.89 26.95
C VAL A 296 28.62 -79.30 28.32
N GLU A 297 27.30 -79.25 28.53
CA GLU A 297 26.70 -79.70 29.79
C GLU A 297 26.56 -81.22 29.89
N THR A 298 26.36 -81.93 28.77
CA THR A 298 26.36 -83.41 28.77
C THR A 298 27.76 -83.98 29.01
N LEU A 299 28.81 -83.40 28.40
CA LEU A 299 30.20 -83.83 28.62
C LEU A 299 30.65 -83.70 30.09
N LYS A 300 30.09 -82.76 30.87
CA LYS A 300 30.31 -82.69 32.32
C LYS A 300 29.71 -83.87 33.08
N HIS A 301 28.55 -84.38 32.65
CA HIS A 301 27.88 -85.52 33.29
C HIS A 301 28.52 -86.87 32.93
N ASP A 302 29.10 -86.99 31.73
CA ASP A 302 29.78 -88.22 31.32
C ASP A 302 31.17 -88.38 31.96
N LEU A 303 31.85 -87.27 32.29
CA LEU A 303 33.05 -87.30 33.15
C LEU A 303 32.77 -87.94 34.51
N PHE A 304 31.64 -87.61 35.15
CA PHE A 304 31.25 -88.16 36.46
C PHE A 304 31.01 -89.69 36.42
N ARG A 305 30.48 -90.22 35.31
CA ARG A 305 30.23 -91.68 35.18
C ARG A 305 31.50 -92.49 34.88
N MET A 306 32.47 -91.90 34.17
CA MET A 306 33.75 -92.56 33.89
C MET A 306 34.60 -92.78 35.15
N GLU A 307 34.38 -92.00 36.22
CA GLU A 307 35.03 -92.22 37.52
C GLU A 307 34.50 -93.49 38.23
N GLU A 308 33.23 -93.85 38.03
CA GLU A 308 32.56 -94.98 38.69
C GLU A 308 32.89 -96.34 38.03
N GLU A 309 33.05 -96.40 36.70
CA GLU A 309 33.37 -97.64 35.98
C GLU A 309 34.81 -98.17 36.25
N VAL A 310 35.74 -97.27 36.61
CA VAL A 310 37.13 -97.64 36.97
C VAL A 310 37.18 -98.53 38.23
N GLU A 311 36.22 -98.40 39.15
CA GLU A 311 36.18 -99.17 40.39
C GLU A 311 35.82 -100.66 40.16
N GLN A 312 34.91 -100.93 39.21
CA GLN A 312 34.41 -102.30 38.99
C GLN A 312 35.44 -103.22 38.33
N LEU A 313 36.31 -102.69 37.46
CA LEU A 313 37.31 -103.47 36.73
C LEU A 313 38.43 -104.05 37.62
N GLN A 314 38.61 -103.55 38.85
CA GLN A 314 39.63 -104.07 39.78
C GLN A 314 39.27 -105.45 40.37
N LYS A 315 37.97 -105.81 40.48
CA LYS A 315 37.53 -107.03 41.20
C LYS A 315 37.58 -108.33 40.39
N ASN A 316 37.63 -108.27 39.05
CA ASN A 316 37.60 -109.47 38.20
C ASN A 316 38.96 -110.18 38.01
N SER A 317 40.03 -109.73 38.70
CA SER A 317 41.39 -110.23 38.49
C SER A 317 41.77 -111.51 39.25
N ASP A 318 41.02 -111.93 40.28
CA ASP A 318 41.66 -112.68 41.39
C ASP A 318 41.53 -114.22 41.42
N ARG A 319 40.54 -114.88 40.81
CA ARG A 319 40.27 -116.32 41.09
C ARG A 319 40.00 -117.25 39.90
N SER A 320 40.97 -117.36 38.98
CA SER A 320 41.09 -118.48 38.02
C SER A 320 42.19 -119.48 38.45
N GLN A 321 42.11 -119.98 39.69
CA GLN A 321 43.17 -120.79 40.32
C GLN A 321 42.61 -121.72 41.42
N ARG A 322 42.89 -123.03 41.52
CA ARG A 322 43.44 -124.03 40.57
C ARG A 322 43.21 -125.47 41.11
N ARG A 323 43.02 -126.44 40.20
CA ARG A 323 43.31 -127.89 40.33
C ARG A 323 44.77 -128.16 40.78
N GLY A 324 45.16 -129.32 41.31
CA GLY A 324 44.45 -130.59 41.64
C GLY A 324 45.46 -131.68 42.05
N SER A 325 45.03 -132.94 42.31
CA SER A 325 45.70 -134.23 41.94
C SER A 325 45.06 -135.46 42.63
N GLU A 326 45.12 -136.62 41.97
CA GLU A 326 44.80 -137.99 42.44
C GLU A 326 45.87 -138.58 43.41
N GLY A 327 45.66 -139.61 44.25
CA GLY A 327 44.49 -140.48 44.58
C GLY A 327 44.76 -142.01 44.43
N SER A 328 44.20 -142.91 45.28
CA SER A 328 43.49 -144.17 44.89
C SER A 328 43.25 -145.21 46.02
N GLU A 329 42.04 -145.68 46.36
CA GLU A 329 40.60 -145.32 46.16
C GLU A 329 39.85 -146.58 46.69
N LYS A 330 38.79 -146.60 47.50
CA LYS A 330 37.67 -145.66 47.68
C LYS A 330 36.99 -145.98 49.02
N THR A 331 36.46 -147.19 49.20
CA THR A 331 35.58 -147.55 50.35
C THR A 331 36.23 -147.66 51.75
N ARG A 332 37.47 -147.20 51.92
CA ARG A 332 38.11 -147.02 53.23
C ARG A 332 38.77 -145.65 53.35
N GLU A 333 39.30 -145.12 52.25
CA GLU A 333 39.50 -143.67 52.10
C GLU A 333 38.20 -142.92 52.38
N GLU A 334 37.01 -143.42 52.01
CA GLU A 334 35.70 -142.81 52.28
C GLU A 334 35.40 -142.65 53.78
N LEU A 335 35.66 -143.66 54.62
CA LEU A 335 35.43 -143.56 56.08
C LEU A 335 36.55 -142.83 56.82
N GLU A 336 37.77 -142.84 56.28
CA GLU A 336 38.88 -142.06 56.82
C GLU A 336 38.76 -140.57 56.36
N GLU A 337 38.20 -140.29 55.18
CA GLU A 337 37.74 -138.97 54.70
C GLU A 337 36.59 -138.44 55.57
N GLU A 338 35.53 -139.22 55.85
CA GLU A 338 34.46 -138.76 56.77
C GLU A 338 35.00 -138.40 58.16
N LEU A 339 36.02 -139.12 58.65
CA LEU A 339 36.65 -138.83 59.95
C LEU A 339 37.49 -137.54 59.90
N ASP A 340 38.23 -137.32 58.82
CA ASP A 340 39.03 -136.11 58.63
C ASP A 340 38.16 -134.88 58.27
N GLU A 341 37.02 -135.06 57.58
CA GLU A 341 35.98 -134.02 57.43
C GLU A 341 35.44 -133.54 58.78
N HIS A 342 35.31 -134.45 59.76
CA HIS A 342 34.88 -134.10 61.11
C HIS A 342 35.96 -133.32 61.87
N ARG A 343 37.25 -133.61 61.65
CA ARG A 343 38.36 -132.82 62.19
C ARG A 343 38.48 -131.46 61.53
N ASP A 344 38.32 -131.38 60.22
CA ASP A 344 38.30 -130.12 59.48
C ASP A 344 37.10 -129.25 59.89
N ARG A 345 35.95 -129.85 60.23
CA ARG A 345 34.81 -129.12 60.83
C ARG A 345 35.13 -128.58 62.22
N ALA A 346 35.80 -129.35 63.08
CA ALA A 346 36.24 -128.86 64.39
C ALA A 346 37.25 -127.71 64.26
N SER A 347 38.21 -127.82 63.34
CA SER A 347 39.19 -126.77 63.04
C SER A 347 38.53 -125.49 62.50
N ARG A 348 37.51 -125.61 61.64
CA ARG A 348 36.69 -124.45 61.20
C ARG A 348 35.98 -123.77 62.36
N HIS A 349 35.40 -124.52 63.30
CA HIS A 349 34.72 -123.92 64.46
C HIS A 349 35.67 -123.27 65.47
N ALA A 350 36.90 -123.76 65.60
CA ALA A 350 37.92 -123.10 66.41
C ALA A 350 38.34 -121.73 65.80
N LEU A 351 38.61 -121.71 64.49
CA LEU A 351 38.93 -120.46 63.76
C LEU A 351 37.76 -119.46 63.80
N GLN A 352 36.51 -119.94 63.73
CA GLN A 352 35.32 -119.08 63.87
C GLN A 352 35.20 -118.44 65.26
N LEU A 353 35.63 -119.11 66.33
CA LEU A 353 35.63 -118.52 67.67
C LEU A 353 36.69 -117.42 67.80
N GLU A 354 37.90 -117.65 67.28
CA GLU A 354 38.98 -116.66 67.29
C GLU A 354 38.64 -115.42 66.44
N GLU A 355 37.97 -115.62 65.29
CA GLU A 355 37.48 -114.51 64.46
C GLU A 355 36.33 -113.72 65.14
N LEU A 356 35.44 -114.40 65.89
CA LEU A 356 34.38 -113.74 66.68
C LEU A 356 34.92 -112.98 67.90
N GLU A 357 35.96 -113.48 68.57
CA GLU A 357 36.63 -112.76 69.66
C GLU A 357 37.34 -111.50 69.14
N SER A 358 37.98 -111.57 67.96
CA SER A 358 38.55 -110.39 67.29
C SER A 358 37.47 -109.35 66.94
N GLN A 359 36.34 -109.79 66.39
CA GLN A 359 35.22 -108.90 66.06
C GLN A 359 34.61 -108.23 67.31
N LEU A 360 34.52 -108.94 68.45
CA LEU A 360 34.06 -108.34 69.71
C LEU A 360 35.00 -107.24 70.21
N ALA A 361 36.32 -107.46 70.16
CA ALA A 361 37.31 -106.46 70.55
C ALA A 361 37.33 -105.22 69.63
N GLU A 362 37.00 -105.39 68.34
CA GLU A 362 36.76 -104.26 67.42
C GLU A 362 35.48 -103.50 67.76
N LYS A 363 34.40 -104.20 68.14
CA LYS A 363 33.14 -103.56 68.56
C LYS A 363 33.22 -102.85 69.91
N GLU A 364 34.01 -103.35 70.85
CA GLU A 364 34.27 -102.64 72.12
C GLU A 364 35.02 -101.32 71.88
N ARG A 365 36.01 -101.30 70.97
CA ARG A 365 36.66 -100.05 70.52
C ARG A 365 35.70 -99.07 69.87
N GLU A 366 34.86 -99.55 68.94
CA GLU A 366 33.86 -98.70 68.26
C GLU A 366 32.89 -98.06 69.27
N ILE A 367 32.52 -98.78 70.34
CA ILE A 367 31.68 -98.24 71.42
C ILE A 367 32.43 -97.18 72.25
N GLU A 368 33.71 -97.39 72.58
CA GLU A 368 34.53 -96.39 73.29
C GLU A 368 34.71 -95.10 72.46
N GLU A 369 34.95 -95.23 71.15
CA GLU A 369 35.04 -94.09 70.22
C GLU A 369 33.70 -93.34 70.11
N LEU A 370 32.58 -94.06 70.01
CA LEU A 370 31.24 -93.45 69.97
C LEU A 370 30.86 -92.76 71.29
N LEU A 371 31.27 -93.28 72.45
CA LEU A 371 31.05 -92.61 73.74
C LEU A 371 31.87 -91.32 73.86
N ALA A 372 33.13 -91.33 73.41
CA ALA A 372 33.95 -90.12 73.35
C ALA A 372 33.36 -89.06 72.39
N GLU A 373 32.79 -89.47 71.26
CA GLU A 373 32.04 -88.58 70.38
C GLU A 373 30.79 -87.98 71.04
N VAL A 374 30.08 -88.73 71.90
CA VAL A 374 28.89 -88.23 72.61
C VAL A 374 29.29 -87.23 73.69
N ASP A 375 30.29 -87.55 74.52
CA ASP A 375 30.81 -86.63 75.55
C ASP A 375 31.32 -85.31 74.92
N GLN A 376 31.99 -85.39 73.77
CA GLN A 376 32.41 -84.20 73.02
C GLN A 376 31.20 -83.39 72.50
N ARG A 377 30.18 -84.05 71.93
CA ARG A 377 28.96 -83.38 71.47
C ARG A 377 28.18 -82.71 72.60
N ASP A 378 28.14 -83.31 73.79
CA ASP A 378 27.45 -82.73 74.94
C ASP A 378 28.22 -81.54 75.53
N ALA A 379 29.56 -81.57 75.51
CA ALA A 379 30.39 -80.40 75.84
C ALA A 379 30.19 -79.25 74.83
N ASP A 380 30.18 -79.56 73.52
CA ASP A 380 29.93 -78.59 72.46
C ASP A 380 28.51 -77.99 72.57
N HIS A 381 27.51 -78.80 72.89
CA HIS A 381 26.14 -78.32 73.15
C HIS A 381 26.03 -77.43 74.39
N GLN A 382 26.74 -77.74 75.48
CA GLN A 382 26.75 -76.89 76.68
C GLN A 382 27.40 -75.53 76.39
N ALA A 383 28.53 -75.51 75.69
CA ALA A 383 29.17 -74.27 75.26
C ALA A 383 28.25 -73.43 74.34
N ALA A 384 27.53 -74.09 73.41
CA ALA A 384 26.57 -73.41 72.54
C ALA A 384 25.34 -72.84 73.29
N LEU A 385 24.92 -73.48 74.39
CA LEU A 385 23.86 -72.95 75.26
C LEU A 385 24.33 -71.74 76.07
N GLU A 386 25.54 -71.80 76.64
CA GLU A 386 26.13 -70.66 77.36
C GLU A 386 26.34 -69.45 76.44
N GLU A 387 26.86 -69.66 75.23
CA GLU A 387 27.00 -68.61 74.22
C GLU A 387 25.64 -68.01 73.80
N ASN A 388 24.58 -68.83 73.74
CA ASN A 388 23.23 -68.37 73.45
C ASN A 388 22.66 -67.54 74.62
N ASP A 389 22.83 -67.99 75.87
CA ASP A 389 22.40 -67.25 77.06
C ASP A 389 23.13 -65.90 77.22
N GLU A 390 24.40 -65.81 76.86
CA GLU A 390 25.14 -64.54 76.79
C GLU A 390 24.59 -63.63 75.68
N LYS A 391 24.32 -64.18 74.48
CA LYS A 391 23.66 -63.43 73.39
C LYS A 391 22.28 -62.92 73.81
N TRP A 392 21.46 -63.73 74.47
CA TRP A 392 20.14 -63.31 74.95
C TRP A 392 20.25 -62.19 75.98
N LYS A 393 21.15 -62.30 76.98
CA LYS A 393 21.39 -61.21 77.95
C LYS A 393 21.78 -59.92 77.24
N GLY A 394 22.76 -59.99 76.32
CA GLY A 394 23.17 -58.84 75.51
C GLY A 394 21.99 -58.24 74.75
N THR A 395 21.16 -59.03 74.05
CA THR A 395 19.98 -58.51 73.33
C THR A 395 18.91 -57.91 74.24
N VAL A 396 18.81 -58.35 75.50
CA VAL A 396 17.86 -57.81 76.48
C VAL A 396 18.38 -56.50 77.08
N GLU A 397 19.67 -56.39 77.38
CA GLU A 397 20.32 -55.15 77.80
C GLU A 397 20.21 -54.10 76.68
N ASP A 398 20.60 -54.45 75.46
CA ASP A 398 20.39 -53.68 74.23
C ASP A 398 18.92 -53.22 74.01
N ALA A 399 17.94 -54.02 74.44
CA ALA A 399 16.52 -53.68 74.32
C ALA A 399 16.07 -52.74 75.45
N GLN A 400 16.62 -52.88 76.66
CA GLN A 400 16.36 -51.98 77.78
C GLN A 400 17.01 -50.61 77.55
N ASP A 401 18.21 -50.55 76.98
CA ASP A 401 18.87 -49.31 76.61
C ASP A 401 18.07 -48.58 75.52
N ARG A 402 17.61 -49.27 74.47
CA ARG A 402 16.70 -48.69 73.46
C ARG A 402 15.35 -48.24 74.05
N GLU A 403 14.83 -48.92 75.07
CA GLU A 403 13.62 -48.49 75.76
C GLU A 403 13.88 -47.22 76.61
N ALA A 404 15.04 -47.12 77.25
CA ALA A 404 15.46 -45.94 78.00
C ALA A 404 15.67 -44.73 77.07
N GLU A 405 16.40 -44.90 75.96
CA GLU A 405 16.55 -43.88 74.91
C GLU A 405 15.20 -43.43 74.35
N ALA A 406 14.29 -44.37 74.07
CA ALA A 406 12.95 -44.05 73.57
C ALA A 406 12.11 -43.27 74.59
N ARG A 407 12.28 -43.52 75.90
CA ARG A 407 11.62 -42.74 76.96
C ARG A 407 12.22 -41.35 77.11
N GLU A 408 13.55 -41.21 77.06
CA GLU A 408 14.21 -39.90 77.10
C GLU A 408 13.79 -39.03 75.90
N ILE A 409 13.72 -39.61 74.70
CA ILE A 409 13.19 -38.93 73.50
C ILE A 409 11.71 -38.58 73.68
N LEU A 410 10.89 -39.44 74.29
CA LEU A 410 9.49 -39.11 74.57
C LEU A 410 9.35 -37.97 75.59
N GLU A 411 10.14 -37.95 76.66
CA GLU A 411 10.17 -36.84 77.63
C GLU A 411 10.64 -35.53 76.96
N GLU A 412 11.65 -35.58 76.08
CA GLU A 412 12.05 -34.44 75.25
C GLU A 412 10.90 -33.99 74.33
N LYS A 413 10.14 -34.91 73.73
CA LYS A 413 9.01 -34.56 72.85
C LYS A 413 7.77 -34.11 73.59
N GLU A 414 7.54 -34.55 74.81
CA GLU A 414 6.51 -34.00 75.69
C GLU A 414 6.89 -32.58 76.14
N ALA A 415 8.16 -32.31 76.43
CA ALA A 415 8.67 -30.96 76.70
C ALA A 415 8.60 -30.04 75.46
N ASP A 416 9.00 -30.52 74.28
CA ASP A 416 8.84 -29.79 73.00
C ASP A 416 7.35 -29.47 72.75
N VAL A 417 6.44 -30.42 73.01
CA VAL A 417 4.99 -30.23 72.86
C VAL A 417 4.45 -29.24 73.89
N GLU A 418 4.94 -29.24 75.13
CA GLU A 418 4.55 -28.24 76.14
C GLU A 418 5.09 -26.85 75.80
N GLU A 419 6.34 -26.72 75.31
CA GLU A 419 6.86 -25.44 74.81
C GLU A 419 6.07 -24.96 73.58
N LEU A 420 5.76 -25.84 72.64
CA LEU A 420 4.92 -25.52 71.48
C LEU A 420 3.48 -25.16 71.89
N ALA A 421 2.90 -25.81 72.90
CA ALA A 421 1.58 -25.47 73.43
C ALA A 421 1.59 -24.08 74.10
N ASN A 422 2.60 -23.79 74.93
CA ASN A 422 2.82 -22.45 75.49
C ASN A 422 3.08 -21.41 74.38
N LYS A 423 3.78 -21.80 73.29
CA LYS A 423 4.00 -20.91 72.15
C LYS A 423 2.72 -20.68 71.35
N ILE A 424 1.86 -21.69 71.21
CA ILE A 424 0.52 -21.56 70.63
C ILE A 424 -0.36 -20.67 71.51
N GLU A 425 -0.36 -20.84 72.85
CA GLU A 425 -1.14 -19.99 73.76
C GLU A 425 -0.68 -18.52 73.70
N THR A 426 0.63 -18.27 73.70
CA THR A 426 1.17 -16.91 73.53
C THR A 426 0.86 -16.34 72.13
N LEU A 427 0.96 -17.14 71.06
CA LEU A 427 0.54 -16.74 69.72
C LEU A 427 -0.98 -16.52 69.61
N MET A 428 -1.81 -17.27 70.34
CA MET A 428 -3.27 -17.05 70.42
C MET A 428 -3.59 -15.79 71.21
N ALA A 429 -2.83 -15.47 72.26
CA ALA A 429 -2.97 -14.20 72.99
C ALA A 429 -2.47 -13.01 72.15
N GLU A 430 -1.43 -13.19 71.34
CA GLU A 430 -0.97 -12.21 70.34
C GLU A 430 -1.96 -12.05 69.19
N LEU A 431 -2.57 -13.14 68.70
CA LEU A 431 -3.65 -13.12 67.72
C LEU A 431 -4.88 -12.43 68.28
N GLY A 432 -5.34 -12.76 69.49
CA GLY A 432 -6.48 -12.07 70.13
C GLY A 432 -6.22 -10.58 70.38
N LYS A 433 -4.97 -10.18 70.67
CA LYS A 433 -4.56 -8.77 70.69
C LYS A 433 -4.57 -8.17 69.28
N LYS A 434 -4.08 -8.89 68.27
CA LYS A 434 -4.08 -8.45 66.86
C LYS A 434 -5.47 -8.42 66.25
N GLU A 435 -6.41 -9.23 66.72
CA GLU A 435 -7.83 -9.18 66.38
C GLU A 435 -8.49 -7.99 67.08
N ALA A 436 -8.18 -7.72 68.35
CA ALA A 436 -8.66 -6.52 69.03
C ALA A 436 -8.07 -5.22 68.41
N GLU A 437 -6.80 -5.23 68.03
CA GLU A 437 -6.16 -4.17 67.25
C GLU A 437 -6.79 -4.09 65.85
N MET A 438 -7.02 -5.20 65.13
CA MET A 438 -7.71 -5.16 63.83
C MET A 438 -9.19 -4.76 63.93
N ILE A 439 -9.85 -4.96 65.07
CA ILE A 439 -11.22 -4.44 65.30
C ILE A 439 -11.16 -2.94 65.57
N ALA A 440 -10.19 -2.46 66.37
CA ALA A 440 -9.99 -1.02 66.59
C ALA A 440 -9.54 -0.30 65.30
N ASP A 441 -8.62 -0.92 64.53
CA ASP A 441 -8.19 -0.48 63.20
C ASP A 441 -9.34 -0.62 62.20
N ALA A 442 -10.26 -1.58 62.33
CA ALA A 442 -11.47 -1.66 61.50
C ALA A 442 -12.49 -0.58 61.86
N GLU A 443 -12.64 -0.21 63.12
CA GLU A 443 -13.44 0.94 63.56
C GLU A 443 -12.81 2.26 63.09
N GLU A 444 -11.48 2.39 63.17
CA GLU A 444 -10.73 3.53 62.61
C GLU A 444 -10.80 3.53 61.08
N VAL A 445 -10.68 2.39 60.41
CA VAL A 445 -10.87 2.25 58.97
C VAL A 445 -12.33 2.51 58.59
N ASP A 446 -13.34 2.20 59.39
CA ASP A 446 -14.73 2.54 59.12
C ASP A 446 -14.97 4.05 59.25
N LEU A 447 -14.37 4.70 60.25
CA LEU A 447 -14.38 6.16 60.40
C LEU A 447 -13.62 6.85 59.26
N LEU A 448 -12.41 6.39 58.94
CA LEU A 448 -11.63 6.82 57.79
C LEU A 448 -12.32 6.47 56.48
N THR A 449 -13.13 5.41 56.42
CA THR A 449 -13.94 5.05 55.25
C THR A 449 -15.19 5.92 55.16
N GLU A 450 -15.77 6.38 56.27
CA GLU A 450 -16.82 7.40 56.26
C GLU A 450 -16.25 8.74 55.80
N ASP A 451 -15.05 9.10 56.25
CA ASP A 451 -14.36 10.31 55.82
C ASP A 451 -13.78 10.19 54.41
N LEU A 452 -13.36 9.00 53.95
CA LEU A 452 -13.05 8.69 52.54
C LEU A 452 -14.30 8.58 51.67
N LYS A 453 -15.49 8.31 52.23
CA LYS A 453 -16.78 8.44 51.52
C LYS A 453 -17.18 9.92 51.40
N LYS A 454 -16.90 10.76 52.39
CA LYS A 454 -17.11 12.22 52.32
C LYS A 454 -16.11 12.89 51.38
N LEU A 455 -14.82 12.55 51.50
CA LEU A 455 -13.76 12.97 50.59
C LEU A 455 -13.95 12.34 49.22
N GLY A 456 -14.45 11.12 49.11
CA GLY A 456 -14.78 10.44 47.85
C GLY A 456 -16.02 11.03 47.18
N ALA A 457 -17.00 11.53 47.93
CA ALA A 457 -18.08 12.34 47.40
C ALA A 457 -17.57 13.72 46.94
N LEU A 458 -16.65 14.34 47.69
CA LEU A 458 -16.01 15.61 47.28
C LEU A 458 -15.13 15.41 46.04
N VAL A 459 -14.34 14.34 45.98
CA VAL A 459 -13.53 13.93 44.84
C VAL A 459 -14.43 13.60 43.67
N SER A 460 -15.51 12.82 43.83
CA SER A 460 -16.49 12.59 42.77
C SER A 460 -17.13 13.88 42.27
N THR A 461 -17.43 14.86 43.14
CA THR A 461 -17.89 16.18 42.66
C THR A 461 -16.80 16.96 41.92
N LEU A 462 -15.54 16.86 42.35
CA LEU A 462 -14.38 17.50 41.70
C LEU A 462 -13.96 16.79 40.40
N GLU A 463 -14.19 15.48 40.31
CA GLU A 463 -14.03 14.63 39.13
C GLU A 463 -15.14 14.93 38.13
N THR A 464 -16.42 15.00 38.54
CA THR A 464 -17.47 15.47 37.62
C THR A 464 -17.24 16.91 37.17
N GLU A 465 -16.72 17.78 38.06
CA GLU A 465 -16.29 19.12 37.70
C GLU A 465 -15.03 19.16 36.83
N ALA A 466 -14.20 18.11 36.84
CA ALA A 466 -13.01 17.98 36.01
C ALA A 466 -13.39 17.39 34.65
N ASP A 467 -14.24 16.36 34.61
CA ASP A 467 -14.88 15.80 33.42
C ASP A 467 -15.69 16.88 32.68
N ASP A 468 -16.49 17.70 33.38
CA ASP A 468 -17.19 18.86 32.80
C ASP A 468 -16.21 19.88 32.20
N LYS A 469 -15.02 20.05 32.80
CA LYS A 469 -13.97 20.96 32.30
C LYS A 469 -13.19 20.32 31.15
N ASP A 470 -12.94 19.02 31.19
CA ASP A 470 -12.22 18.26 30.17
C ASP A 470 -13.10 18.02 28.94
N ASP A 471 -14.39 17.76 29.09
CA ASP A 471 -15.36 17.78 28.00
C ASP A 471 -15.52 19.19 27.45
N ARG A 472 -15.43 20.25 28.29
CA ARG A 472 -15.38 21.62 27.78
C ARG A 472 -14.05 21.95 27.08
N ILE A 473 -12.93 21.35 27.49
CA ILE A 473 -11.64 21.45 26.81
C ILE A 473 -11.71 20.69 25.48
N LYS A 474 -12.16 19.44 25.43
CA LYS A 474 -12.40 18.67 24.19
C LYS A 474 -13.35 19.39 23.23
N ASN A 475 -14.42 20.01 23.74
CA ASN A 475 -15.32 20.82 22.90
C ASN A 475 -14.61 22.09 22.37
N LEU A 476 -13.79 22.76 23.19
CA LEU A 476 -12.99 23.90 22.74
C LEU A 476 -11.85 23.49 21.79
N GLU A 477 -11.26 22.31 21.96
CA GLU A 477 -10.22 21.73 21.10
C GLU A 477 -10.83 21.31 19.76
N THR A 478 -12.00 20.67 19.74
CA THR A 478 -12.71 20.35 18.50
C THR A 478 -13.24 21.59 17.79
N ASP A 479 -13.67 22.63 18.51
CA ASP A 479 -13.96 23.95 17.93
C ASP A 479 -12.68 24.61 17.38
N LEU A 480 -11.53 24.47 18.06
CA LEU A 480 -10.25 25.01 17.60
C LEU A 480 -9.75 24.28 16.35
N ASP A 481 -9.79 22.95 16.33
CA ASP A 481 -9.47 22.09 15.19
C ASP A 481 -10.40 22.38 14.01
N ALA A 482 -11.69 22.63 14.26
CA ALA A 482 -12.62 23.05 13.21
C ALA A 482 -12.26 24.42 12.64
N VAL A 483 -11.84 25.38 13.47
CA VAL A 483 -11.39 26.72 13.04
C VAL A 483 -10.05 26.66 12.31
N ASP A 484 -9.08 25.88 12.79
CA ASP A 484 -7.78 25.69 12.14
C ASP A 484 -7.93 24.92 10.82
N LYS A 485 -8.82 23.91 10.75
CA LYS A 485 -9.18 23.24 9.49
C LYS A 485 -9.91 24.16 8.51
N GLU A 486 -10.84 24.99 8.98
CA GLU A 486 -11.44 26.05 8.15
C GLU A 486 -10.40 27.07 7.65
N LEU A 487 -9.36 27.33 8.45
CA LEU A 487 -8.26 28.22 8.09
C LEU A 487 -7.34 27.56 7.05
N GLU A 488 -7.02 26.29 7.21
CA GLU A 488 -6.27 25.47 6.24
C GLU A 488 -7.03 25.35 4.91
N ASP A 489 -8.34 25.03 4.93
CA ASP A 489 -9.18 24.98 3.72
C ASP A 489 -9.21 26.34 2.99
N LYS A 490 -9.32 27.45 3.73
CA LYS A 490 -9.24 28.81 3.17
C LYS A 490 -7.86 29.16 2.63
N GLN A 491 -6.79 28.68 3.27
CA GLN A 491 -5.41 28.86 2.79
C GLN A 491 -5.16 28.04 1.52
N ALA A 492 -5.54 26.76 1.49
CA ALA A 492 -5.44 25.90 0.32
C ALA A 492 -6.25 26.46 -0.87
N LEU A 493 -7.47 26.94 -0.64
CA LEU A 493 -8.27 27.57 -1.69
C LEU A 493 -7.67 28.90 -2.16
N HIS A 494 -7.10 29.70 -1.25
CA HIS A 494 -6.34 30.91 -1.62
C HIS A 494 -5.09 30.57 -2.43
N GLU A 495 -4.31 29.55 -2.05
CA GLU A 495 -3.15 29.08 -2.81
C GLU A 495 -3.55 28.55 -4.19
N GLN A 496 -4.62 27.77 -4.30
CA GLN A 496 -5.15 27.30 -5.58
C GLN A 496 -5.59 28.46 -6.48
N VAL A 497 -6.26 29.48 -5.92
CA VAL A 497 -6.61 30.71 -6.65
C VAL A 497 -5.34 31.44 -7.10
N VAL A 498 -4.35 31.63 -6.22
CA VAL A 498 -3.06 32.27 -6.55
C VAL A 498 -2.29 31.49 -7.63
N VAL A 499 -2.28 30.16 -7.60
CA VAL A 499 -1.69 29.32 -8.65
C VAL A 499 -2.43 29.51 -9.97
N SER A 500 -3.76 29.45 -9.98
CA SER A 500 -4.56 29.67 -11.20
C SER A 500 -4.39 31.09 -11.78
N LEU A 501 -4.18 32.10 -10.94
CA LEU A 501 -3.90 33.47 -11.35
C LEU A 501 -2.47 33.61 -11.89
N LYS A 502 -1.48 32.95 -11.28
CA LYS A 502 -0.10 32.88 -11.79
C LYS A 502 -0.04 32.16 -13.14
N GLU A 503 -0.82 31.11 -13.34
CA GLU A 503 -0.92 30.39 -14.61
C GLU A 503 -1.65 31.20 -15.70
N LYS A 504 -2.76 31.87 -15.35
CA LYS A 504 -3.40 32.86 -16.25
C LYS A 504 -2.45 34.02 -16.60
N LEU A 505 -1.61 34.45 -15.66
CA LEU A 505 -0.59 35.48 -15.91
C LEU A 505 0.59 34.96 -16.77
N SER A 506 1.02 33.71 -16.60
CA SER A 506 2.09 33.13 -17.43
C SER A 506 1.62 32.84 -18.86
N THR A 507 0.41 32.30 -19.02
CA THR A 507 -0.21 32.06 -20.33
C THR A 507 -0.53 33.35 -21.09
N THR A 508 -1.02 34.40 -20.41
CA THR A 508 -1.18 35.72 -21.04
C THR A 508 0.16 36.37 -21.40
N LYS A 509 1.20 36.23 -20.58
CA LYS A 509 2.57 36.67 -20.93
C LYS A 509 3.15 35.89 -22.12
N SER A 510 2.92 34.57 -22.21
CA SER A 510 3.34 33.77 -23.37
C SER A 510 2.65 34.26 -24.64
N ARG A 511 1.31 34.40 -24.61
CA ARG A 511 0.53 34.95 -25.73
C ARG A 511 0.97 36.35 -26.13
N LEU A 512 1.28 37.23 -25.16
CA LEU A 512 1.83 38.56 -25.44
C LEU A 512 3.19 38.46 -26.15
N GLY A 513 4.08 37.57 -25.71
CA GLY A 513 5.36 37.30 -26.36
C GLY A 513 5.21 36.72 -27.76
N GLU A 514 4.30 35.77 -27.96
CA GLU A 514 3.97 35.19 -29.27
C GLU A 514 3.42 36.25 -30.24
N ILE A 515 2.49 37.09 -29.79
CA ILE A 515 1.95 38.22 -30.57
C ILE A 515 3.05 39.24 -30.88
N ASN A 516 3.95 39.53 -29.93
CA ASN A 516 5.06 40.46 -30.16
C ASN A 516 6.06 39.91 -31.20
N ILE A 517 6.39 38.61 -31.14
CA ILE A 517 7.24 37.95 -32.15
C ILE A 517 6.53 37.95 -33.52
N GLN A 518 5.22 37.69 -33.57
CA GLN A 518 4.44 37.78 -34.82
C GLN A 518 4.44 39.21 -35.38
N HIS A 519 4.29 40.22 -34.52
CA HIS A 519 4.33 41.63 -34.92
C HIS A 519 5.72 42.06 -35.42
N GLU A 520 6.80 41.65 -34.74
CA GLU A 520 8.19 41.85 -35.19
C GLU A 520 8.47 41.14 -36.52
N SER A 521 7.94 39.92 -36.70
CA SER A 521 7.98 39.19 -37.97
C SER A 521 7.23 39.94 -39.08
N SER A 522 6.02 40.45 -38.80
CA SER A 522 5.25 41.23 -39.78
C SER A 522 5.90 42.58 -40.10
N LEU A 523 6.59 43.21 -39.15
CA LEU A 523 7.36 44.43 -39.38
C LEU A 523 8.61 44.18 -40.25
N THR A 524 9.34 43.10 -40.00
CA THR A 524 10.51 42.72 -40.82
C THR A 524 10.09 42.29 -42.22
N GLU A 525 8.98 41.54 -42.37
CA GLU A 525 8.37 41.24 -43.66
C GLU A 525 7.89 42.50 -44.38
N ASN A 526 7.20 43.43 -43.69
CA ASN A 526 6.77 44.69 -44.30
C ASN A 526 7.96 45.56 -44.74
N LYS A 527 9.06 45.57 -43.99
CA LYS A 527 10.31 46.24 -44.37
C LYS A 527 10.94 45.59 -45.61
N PHE A 528 11.04 44.27 -45.64
CA PHE A 528 11.56 43.52 -46.80
C PHE A 528 10.68 43.75 -48.05
N LEU A 529 9.36 43.74 -47.90
CA LEU A 529 8.44 44.03 -49.00
C LEU A 529 8.57 45.47 -49.50
N ARG A 530 8.80 46.46 -48.62
CA ARG A 530 9.11 47.85 -49.04
C ARG A 530 10.44 47.92 -49.79
N GLU A 531 11.50 47.34 -49.25
CA GLU A 531 12.81 47.28 -49.92
C GLU A 531 12.71 46.59 -51.30
N LYS A 532 11.89 45.54 -51.42
CA LYS A 532 11.64 44.87 -52.71
C LYS A 532 10.79 45.71 -53.66
N VAL A 533 9.79 46.45 -53.17
CA VAL A 533 9.01 47.40 -53.98
C VAL A 533 9.89 48.55 -54.46
N GLU A 534 10.79 49.06 -53.63
CA GLU A 534 11.78 50.09 -54.00
C GLU A 534 12.77 49.56 -55.05
N GLU A 535 13.31 48.35 -54.90
CA GLU A 535 14.15 47.69 -55.90
C GLU A 535 13.42 47.50 -57.24
N LEU A 536 12.16 47.06 -57.20
CA LEU A 536 11.33 46.90 -58.39
C LEU A 536 11.00 48.24 -59.05
N ALA A 537 10.70 49.28 -58.26
CA ALA A 537 10.46 50.64 -58.76
C ALA A 537 11.70 51.22 -59.47
N LEU A 538 12.89 51.01 -58.88
CA LEU A 538 14.17 51.42 -59.46
C LEU A 538 14.46 50.65 -60.75
N ARG A 539 14.20 49.35 -60.77
CA ARG A 539 14.35 48.49 -61.96
C ARG A 539 13.34 48.81 -63.07
N THR A 540 12.11 49.22 -62.74
CA THR A 540 11.16 49.75 -63.73
C THR A 540 11.59 51.10 -64.27
N ALA A 541 12.13 52.00 -63.43
CA ALA A 541 12.66 53.28 -63.87
C ALA A 541 13.85 53.09 -64.84
N GLU A 542 14.77 52.17 -64.56
CA GLU A 542 15.85 51.79 -65.50
C GLU A 542 15.32 51.25 -66.83
N LEU A 543 14.25 50.45 -66.82
CA LEU A 543 13.64 49.90 -68.03
C LEU A 543 12.90 50.97 -68.83
N GLU A 544 12.24 51.91 -68.16
CA GLU A 544 11.65 53.09 -68.80
C GLU A 544 12.73 53.99 -69.42
N GLU A 545 13.84 54.22 -68.73
CA GLU A 545 14.98 55.00 -69.25
C GLU A 545 15.59 54.33 -70.48
N LYS A 546 15.83 53.01 -70.44
CA LYS A 546 16.28 52.23 -71.60
C LYS A 546 15.27 52.31 -72.75
N SER A 547 13.97 52.15 -72.48
CA SER A 547 12.92 52.28 -73.51
C SER A 547 12.85 53.68 -74.11
N ARG A 548 13.09 54.74 -73.33
CA ARG A 548 13.20 56.12 -73.85
C ARG A 548 14.44 56.28 -74.73
N ALA A 549 15.58 55.76 -74.31
CA ALA A 549 16.81 55.78 -75.10
C ALA A 549 16.66 55.00 -76.43
N ASP A 550 16.01 53.85 -76.41
CA ASP A 550 15.69 53.06 -77.62
C ASP A 550 14.72 53.80 -78.54
N LEU A 551 13.72 54.50 -78.00
CA LEU A 551 12.81 55.37 -78.77
C LEU A 551 13.53 56.56 -79.39
N GLU A 552 14.47 57.19 -78.68
CA GLU A 552 15.30 58.26 -79.22
C GLU A 552 16.26 57.76 -80.30
N ALA A 553 16.89 56.60 -80.09
CA ALA A 553 17.73 55.96 -81.12
C ALA A 553 16.91 55.59 -82.37
N LYS A 554 15.70 55.05 -82.19
CA LYS A 554 14.78 54.75 -83.29
C LYS A 554 14.37 56.02 -84.06
N ARG A 555 14.08 57.13 -83.37
CA ARG A 555 13.80 58.42 -84.02
C ARG A 555 14.99 58.92 -84.83
N ARG A 556 16.22 58.85 -84.30
CA ARG A 556 17.43 59.21 -85.05
C ARG A 556 17.59 58.37 -86.31
N LEU A 557 17.37 57.05 -86.23
CA LEU A 557 17.41 56.16 -87.39
C LEU A 557 16.27 56.42 -88.39
N GLU A 558 15.08 56.81 -87.92
CA GLU A 558 13.96 57.23 -88.78
C GLU A 558 14.28 58.55 -89.50
N ASP A 559 14.85 59.53 -88.80
CA ASP A 559 15.32 60.80 -89.38
C ASP A 559 16.44 60.57 -90.42
N GLU A 560 17.47 59.77 -90.08
CA GLU A 560 18.54 59.34 -91.00
C GLU A 560 17.98 58.63 -92.24
N ALA A 561 17.00 57.72 -92.07
CA ALA A 561 16.35 57.05 -93.19
C ALA A 561 15.55 58.02 -94.08
N VAL A 562 14.92 59.05 -93.50
CA VAL A 562 14.24 60.12 -94.25
C VAL A 562 15.24 60.99 -95.00
N GLU A 563 16.41 61.28 -94.42
CA GLU A 563 17.48 62.01 -95.13
C GLU A 563 18.07 61.18 -96.27
N ILE A 564 18.33 59.88 -96.06
CA ILE A 564 18.79 58.95 -97.10
C ILE A 564 17.75 58.83 -98.22
N MET A 565 16.45 58.69 -97.90
CA MET A 565 15.39 58.71 -98.91
C MET A 565 15.30 60.05 -99.66
N ARG A 566 15.55 61.18 -98.99
CA ARG A 566 15.60 62.50 -99.63
C ARG A 566 16.81 62.64 -100.55
N ALA A 567 17.96 62.06 -100.19
CA ALA A 567 19.16 62.03 -101.02
C ALA A 567 18.98 61.11 -102.24
N LEU A 568 18.44 59.90 -102.04
CA LEU A 568 18.13 58.96 -103.13
C LEU A 568 17.13 59.56 -104.12
N ARG A 569 16.07 60.23 -103.66
CA ARG A 569 15.11 60.91 -104.56
C ARG A 569 15.77 62.00 -105.40
N LYS A 570 16.68 62.80 -104.83
CA LYS A 570 17.47 63.78 -105.61
C LYS A 570 18.35 63.10 -106.65
N GLU A 571 19.01 62.01 -106.29
CA GLU A 571 19.87 61.24 -107.20
C GLU A 571 19.04 60.53 -108.30
N GLU A 572 17.79 60.13 -108.00
CA GLU A 572 16.81 59.64 -108.98
C GLU A 572 16.32 60.75 -109.91
N GLU A 573 15.98 61.94 -109.37
CA GLU A 573 15.62 63.13 -110.14
C GLU A 573 16.75 63.58 -111.08
N GLU A 574 18.00 63.62 -110.59
CA GLU A 574 19.20 63.90 -111.38
C GLU A 574 19.40 62.85 -112.49
N ARG A 575 19.30 61.55 -112.17
CA ARG A 575 19.36 60.47 -113.17
C ARG A 575 18.22 60.54 -114.19
N ASP A 576 17.02 60.99 -113.81
CA ASP A 576 15.90 61.14 -114.74
C ASP A 576 16.06 62.37 -115.64
N LEU A 577 16.70 63.44 -115.18
CA LEU A 577 17.12 64.55 -116.01
C LEU A 577 18.20 64.10 -117.01
N ASP A 578 19.25 63.41 -116.55
CA ASP A 578 20.28 62.82 -117.42
C ASP A 578 19.69 61.86 -118.46
N ARG A 579 18.76 60.98 -118.04
CA ARG A 579 18.03 60.08 -118.96
C ARG A 579 17.19 60.85 -119.97
N GLN A 580 16.56 61.96 -119.58
CA GLN A 580 15.78 62.81 -120.50
C GLN A 580 16.70 63.53 -121.50
N GLU A 581 17.82 64.08 -121.05
CA GLU A 581 18.81 64.72 -121.92
C GLU A 581 19.43 63.72 -122.90
N TRP A 582 19.84 62.54 -122.43
CA TRP A 582 20.35 61.46 -123.27
C TRP A 582 19.33 60.99 -124.30
N ASN A 583 18.07 60.78 -123.89
CA ASN A 583 17.00 60.42 -124.83
C ASN A 583 16.70 61.53 -125.84
N ARG A 584 16.85 62.81 -125.45
CA ARG A 584 16.72 63.94 -126.39
C ARG A 584 17.86 63.95 -127.41
N GLN A 585 19.11 63.81 -126.95
CA GLN A 585 20.28 63.70 -127.82
C GLN A 585 20.16 62.51 -128.79
N ARG A 586 19.79 61.33 -128.27
CA ARG A 586 19.56 60.13 -129.07
C ARG A 586 18.46 60.33 -130.12
N ARG A 587 17.33 60.96 -129.79
CA ARG A 587 16.28 61.29 -130.78
C ARG A 587 16.77 62.27 -131.84
N ASP A 588 17.53 63.30 -131.44
CA ASP A 588 18.14 64.25 -132.38
C ASP A 588 19.14 63.55 -133.33
N GLU A 589 19.83 62.50 -132.87
CA GLU A 589 20.69 61.65 -133.71
C GLU A 589 19.91 60.67 -134.58
N GLU A 590 18.92 59.95 -134.04
CA GLU A 590 18.02 59.07 -134.80
C GLU A 590 17.33 59.84 -135.94
N HIS A 591 16.85 61.06 -135.69
CA HIS A 591 16.28 61.91 -136.73
C HIS A 591 17.31 62.37 -137.78
N LYS A 592 18.60 62.54 -137.45
CA LYS A 592 19.65 62.80 -138.45
C LYS A 592 19.94 61.55 -139.28
N TRP A 593 20.10 60.40 -138.64
CA TRP A 593 20.34 59.12 -139.31
C TRP A 593 19.18 58.71 -140.22
N GLN A 594 17.94 58.87 -139.76
CA GLN A 594 16.76 58.50 -140.54
C GLN A 594 16.61 59.37 -141.80
N ARG A 595 16.87 60.69 -141.72
CA ARG A 595 16.95 61.54 -142.91
C ARG A 595 18.01 61.08 -143.91
N SER A 596 19.18 60.64 -143.42
CA SER A 596 20.28 60.11 -144.24
C SER A 596 19.91 58.76 -144.90
N LEU A 597 19.19 57.92 -144.17
CA LEU A 597 18.68 56.64 -144.67
C LEU A 597 17.56 56.84 -145.71
N ASP A 598 16.65 57.79 -145.50
CA ASP A 598 15.59 58.14 -146.45
C ASP A 598 16.14 58.73 -147.75
N THR A 599 17.30 59.41 -147.72
CA THR A 599 18.03 59.79 -148.93
C THR A 599 18.69 58.58 -149.60
N ALA A 600 19.47 57.79 -148.86
CA ALA A 600 20.19 56.64 -149.41
C ALA A 600 19.27 55.55 -150.00
N THR A 601 18.08 55.38 -149.43
CA THR A 601 17.07 54.42 -149.95
C THR A 601 16.41 54.89 -151.25
N LYS A 602 16.23 56.21 -151.45
CA LYS A 602 15.80 56.76 -152.75
C LYS A 602 16.87 56.53 -153.82
N ASP A 603 18.13 56.81 -153.50
CA ASP A 603 19.26 56.61 -154.42
C ASP A 603 19.41 55.12 -154.79
N ALA A 604 19.27 54.21 -153.81
CA ALA A 604 19.28 52.77 -154.03
C ALA A 604 18.11 52.28 -154.88
N ALA A 605 16.89 52.82 -154.70
CA ALA A 605 15.72 52.48 -155.52
C ALA A 605 15.92 52.91 -156.98
N GLN A 606 16.55 54.07 -157.22
CA GLN A 606 16.89 54.54 -158.56
C GLN A 606 17.92 53.61 -159.23
N ALA A 607 18.99 53.23 -158.51
CA ALA A 607 19.99 52.28 -159.01
C ALA A 607 19.40 50.87 -159.29
N GLN A 608 18.44 50.41 -158.50
CA GLN A 608 17.77 49.12 -158.73
C GLN A 608 16.93 49.11 -160.03
N ALA A 609 16.31 50.23 -160.40
CA ALA A 609 15.59 50.35 -161.67
C ALA A 609 16.52 50.21 -162.89
N GLU A 610 17.73 50.79 -162.81
CA GLU A 610 18.76 50.68 -163.86
C GLU A 610 19.27 49.24 -163.99
N VAL A 611 19.54 48.55 -162.88
CA VAL A 611 19.97 47.13 -162.87
C VAL A 611 18.91 46.20 -163.44
N ALA A 612 17.61 46.45 -163.19
CA ALA A 612 16.52 45.66 -163.75
C ALA A 612 16.47 45.72 -165.29
N HIS A 613 16.77 46.89 -165.87
CA HIS A 613 16.84 47.07 -167.33
C HIS A 613 18.01 46.29 -167.97
N ILE A 614 19.17 46.26 -167.31
CA ILE A 614 20.35 45.52 -167.81
C ILE A 614 20.11 43.99 -167.78
N LYS A 615 19.42 43.47 -166.76
CA LYS A 615 19.19 42.03 -166.61
C LYS A 615 18.34 41.41 -167.71
N SER A 616 17.39 42.13 -168.31
CA SER A 616 16.56 41.58 -169.41
C SER A 616 17.30 41.43 -170.74
N LEU A 617 18.45 42.08 -170.90
CA LEU A 617 19.33 41.91 -172.07
C LEU A 617 20.24 40.67 -171.95
N LEU A 618 20.56 40.24 -170.73
CA LEU A 618 21.47 39.11 -170.49
C LEU A 618 20.80 37.76 -170.78
N THR A 619 19.54 37.59 -170.37
CA THR A 619 18.80 36.32 -170.50
C THR A 619 18.58 35.87 -171.95
N VAL A 620 18.67 36.79 -172.92
CA VAL A 620 18.59 36.49 -174.36
C VAL A 620 19.92 35.94 -174.91
N ARG A 621 21.03 36.03 -174.16
CA ARG A 621 22.35 35.52 -174.58
C ARG A 621 22.73 34.18 -173.97
N GLU A 622 22.19 33.85 -172.81
CA GLU A 622 22.48 32.60 -172.10
C GLU A 622 21.84 31.37 -172.80
N SER A 623 20.76 31.55 -173.57
CA SER A 623 20.12 30.46 -174.34
C SER A 623 20.99 29.87 -175.44
N ASP A 624 21.92 30.66 -176.02
CA ASP A 624 22.67 30.28 -177.22
C ASP A 624 23.87 29.38 -176.89
N LEU A 625 24.43 29.47 -175.68
CA LEU A 625 25.65 28.75 -175.27
C LEU A 625 25.41 27.28 -174.90
N GLN A 626 24.24 26.95 -174.34
CA GLN A 626 23.95 25.62 -173.80
C GLN A 626 24.03 24.50 -174.87
N SER A 627 23.78 24.83 -176.13
CA SER A 627 23.74 23.87 -177.25
C SER A 627 25.12 23.34 -177.70
N LEU A 628 26.23 23.94 -177.26
CA LEU A 628 27.58 23.57 -177.68
C LEU A 628 28.30 22.60 -176.73
N GLN A 629 27.79 22.39 -175.52
CA GLN A 629 28.55 21.74 -174.44
C GLN A 629 28.40 20.21 -174.40
N ASP A 630 27.36 19.65 -175.02
CA ASP A 630 27.08 18.19 -175.00
C ASP A 630 28.00 17.35 -175.91
N ALA A 631 28.78 17.97 -176.78
CA ALA A 631 29.65 17.27 -177.73
C ALA A 631 31.01 16.80 -177.16
N LEU A 632 31.41 17.26 -175.95
CA LEU A 632 32.78 17.07 -175.45
C LEU A 632 32.98 15.77 -174.61
N ASN A 633 31.91 15.09 -174.20
CA ASN A 633 31.93 13.91 -173.33
C ASN A 633 32.46 12.60 -173.97
N GLY A 634 33.19 12.67 -175.09
CA GLY A 634 33.53 11.50 -175.91
C GLY A 634 34.94 10.91 -175.78
N LEU A 635 35.91 11.58 -175.12
CA LEU A 635 37.33 11.34 -175.41
C LEU A 635 38.28 11.04 -174.22
N GLU A 636 37.82 11.08 -172.97
CA GLU A 636 38.72 10.87 -171.80
C GLU A 636 38.75 9.42 -171.26
N ALA A 637 38.06 8.48 -171.90
CA ALA A 637 37.96 7.08 -171.46
C ALA A 637 39.13 6.18 -171.92
N SER A 638 40.38 6.67 -172.00
CA SER A 638 41.51 5.90 -172.57
C SER A 638 42.93 6.24 -172.06
N SER A 639 43.21 6.02 -170.77
CA SER A 639 44.57 5.71 -170.29
C SER A 639 44.52 5.00 -168.92
N ARG A 640 44.68 3.67 -168.87
CA ARG A 640 45.89 2.92 -168.43
C ARG A 640 46.32 3.25 -166.98
N ARG A 641 46.30 2.35 -165.99
CA ARG A 641 46.81 0.94 -165.85
C ARG A 641 48.28 0.74 -166.25
N GLN A 642 49.18 0.66 -165.27
CA GLN A 642 50.37 -0.22 -165.23
C GLN A 642 51.05 -0.19 -163.85
N GLY A 643 51.67 -1.30 -163.40
CA GLY A 643 52.67 -1.27 -162.31
C GLY A 643 52.60 -2.35 -161.21
N GLU A 644 52.82 -3.62 -161.55
CA GLU A 644 53.40 -4.62 -160.62
C GLU A 644 54.96 -4.47 -160.70
N GLU A 645 55.85 -4.99 -159.85
CA GLU A 645 55.83 -6.21 -158.99
C GLU A 645 57.02 -6.19 -157.96
N SER A 646 57.16 -7.24 -157.13
CA SER A 646 58.37 -7.64 -156.33
C SER A 646 58.67 -6.85 -155.01
N THR A 647 59.22 -7.42 -153.92
CA THR A 647 59.65 -8.81 -153.57
C THR A 647 59.64 -9.12 -152.05
N ASN A 648 59.69 -10.43 -151.75
CA ASN A 648 59.47 -11.17 -150.49
C ASN A 648 60.02 -10.72 -149.11
N ASP A 649 60.95 -9.78 -148.95
CA ASP A 649 61.55 -9.52 -147.61
C ASP A 649 60.58 -8.84 -146.62
N ARG A 650 59.56 -8.14 -147.14
CA ARG A 650 58.53 -7.47 -146.35
C ARG A 650 57.70 -8.44 -145.50
N PHE A 651 57.39 -9.63 -146.04
CA PHE A 651 56.53 -10.62 -145.39
C PHE A 651 57.17 -11.27 -144.15
N ALA A 652 58.50 -11.41 -144.12
CA ALA A 652 59.22 -11.97 -142.98
C ALA A 652 59.22 -11.00 -141.78
N LEU A 653 59.52 -9.72 -142.03
CA LEU A 653 59.45 -8.67 -141.02
C LEU A 653 58.02 -8.42 -140.53
N GLU A 654 57.02 -8.50 -141.43
CA GLU A 654 55.61 -8.35 -141.09
C GLU A 654 55.12 -9.48 -140.16
N LEU A 655 55.63 -10.71 -140.31
CA LEU A 655 55.29 -11.83 -139.43
C LEU A 655 55.91 -11.69 -138.01
N GLU A 656 57.12 -11.15 -137.88
CA GLU A 656 57.72 -10.84 -136.57
C GLU A 656 57.10 -9.61 -135.91
N LEU A 657 56.78 -8.59 -136.70
CA LEU A 657 55.99 -7.43 -136.27
C LEU A 657 54.63 -7.87 -135.72
N ASP A 658 53.98 -8.84 -136.36
CA ASP A 658 52.70 -9.37 -135.90
C ASP A 658 52.82 -10.32 -134.69
N ARG A 659 53.96 -11.00 -134.48
CA ARG A 659 54.23 -11.70 -133.21
C ARG A 659 54.39 -10.70 -132.07
N THR A 660 55.28 -9.72 -132.23
CA THR A 660 55.53 -8.69 -131.21
C THR A 660 54.29 -7.83 -130.90
N LYS A 661 53.45 -7.50 -131.90
CA LYS A 661 52.12 -6.88 -131.66
C LYS A 661 51.21 -7.76 -130.81
N ARG A 662 51.09 -9.07 -131.11
CA ARG A 662 50.23 -9.99 -130.33
C ARG A 662 50.71 -10.12 -128.88
N ASP A 663 52.02 -10.23 -128.67
CA ASP A 663 52.59 -10.34 -127.33
C ASP A 663 52.47 -9.00 -126.56
N PHE A 664 52.63 -7.86 -127.23
CA PHE A 664 52.34 -6.54 -126.65
C PHE A 664 50.86 -6.37 -126.29
N SER A 665 49.93 -6.81 -127.16
CA SER A 665 48.49 -6.79 -126.88
C SER A 665 48.14 -7.68 -125.68
N ARG A 666 48.74 -8.87 -125.56
CA ARG A 666 48.59 -9.75 -124.38
C ARG A 666 49.07 -9.05 -123.10
N CYS A 667 50.28 -8.48 -123.11
CA CYS A 667 50.79 -7.72 -121.97
C CYS A 667 49.92 -6.51 -121.62
N GLN A 668 49.30 -5.83 -122.60
CA GLN A 668 48.33 -4.77 -122.35
C GLN A 668 47.00 -5.27 -121.78
N GLU A 669 46.48 -6.41 -122.23
CA GLU A 669 45.30 -7.04 -121.66
C GLU A 669 45.54 -7.51 -120.23
N ASP A 670 46.70 -8.10 -119.95
CA ASP A 670 47.06 -8.57 -118.61
C ASP A 670 47.33 -7.39 -117.65
N LEU A 671 47.92 -6.28 -118.13
CA LEU A 671 47.99 -5.02 -117.37
C LEU A 671 46.61 -4.44 -117.06
N LYS A 672 45.65 -4.49 -118.01
CA LYS A 672 44.27 -4.04 -117.78
C LYS A 672 43.53 -4.93 -116.78
N LYS A 673 43.71 -6.25 -116.84
CA LYS A 673 43.16 -7.18 -115.85
C LYS A 673 43.74 -6.89 -114.47
N LEU A 674 45.07 -6.80 -114.35
CA LEU A 674 45.73 -6.48 -113.07
C LEU A 674 45.31 -5.11 -112.51
N ALA A 675 45.06 -4.12 -113.36
CA ALA A 675 44.50 -2.84 -112.94
C ALA A 675 43.05 -2.97 -112.43
N SER A 676 42.19 -3.73 -113.14
CA SER A 676 40.81 -4.04 -112.72
C SER A 676 40.80 -4.79 -111.38
N ASP A 677 41.60 -5.86 -111.25
CA ASP A 677 41.74 -6.65 -110.03
C ASP A 677 42.22 -5.80 -108.84
N LEU A 678 43.07 -4.79 -109.10
CA LEU A 678 43.57 -3.88 -108.09
C LEU A 678 42.54 -2.81 -107.71
N GLU A 679 41.76 -2.30 -108.67
CA GLU A 679 40.60 -1.44 -108.38
C GLU A 679 39.51 -2.17 -107.60
N GLU A 680 39.22 -3.43 -107.92
CA GLU A 680 38.29 -4.28 -107.19
C GLU A 680 38.77 -4.55 -105.76
N LYS A 681 40.06 -4.87 -105.58
CA LYS A 681 40.67 -5.01 -104.24
C LYS A 681 40.62 -3.70 -103.45
N ILE A 682 40.83 -2.54 -104.07
CA ILE A 682 40.69 -1.24 -103.42
C ILE A 682 39.24 -0.94 -103.03
N LYS A 683 38.25 -1.30 -103.87
CA LYS A 683 36.82 -1.18 -103.51
C LYS A 683 36.49 -2.08 -102.32
N ALA A 684 36.86 -3.36 -102.38
CA ALA A 684 36.66 -4.31 -101.29
C ALA A 684 37.34 -3.89 -99.98
N LEU A 685 38.54 -3.28 -100.03
CA LEU A 685 39.20 -2.72 -98.85
C LEU A 685 38.42 -1.53 -98.27
N ARG A 686 37.92 -0.60 -99.11
CA ARG A 686 37.10 0.53 -98.64
C ARG A 686 35.75 0.09 -98.08
N GLU A 687 35.14 -0.94 -98.65
CA GLU A 687 33.93 -1.58 -98.12
C GLU A 687 34.21 -2.19 -96.74
N LYS A 688 35.34 -2.90 -96.58
CA LYS A 688 35.80 -3.42 -95.28
C LYS A 688 36.12 -2.31 -94.27
N GLU A 689 36.70 -1.20 -94.70
CA GLU A 689 36.94 -0.03 -93.84
C GLU A 689 35.64 0.64 -93.39
N MET A 690 34.62 0.72 -94.27
CA MET A 690 33.28 1.18 -93.89
C MET A 690 32.59 0.21 -92.93
N GLU A 691 32.60 -1.10 -93.19
CA GLU A 691 32.06 -2.12 -92.28
C GLU A 691 32.72 -2.07 -90.89
N LEU A 692 34.04 -1.87 -90.83
CA LEU A 692 34.76 -1.70 -89.56
C LEU A 692 34.37 -0.39 -88.86
N ALA A 693 34.18 0.72 -89.61
CA ALA A 693 33.73 1.98 -89.04
C ALA A 693 32.30 1.88 -88.48
N THR A 694 31.38 1.20 -89.16
CA THR A 694 30.02 0.97 -88.66
C THR A 694 30.05 0.07 -87.43
N LEU A 695 30.77 -1.04 -87.45
CA LEU A 695 30.93 -1.93 -86.28
C LEU A 695 31.58 -1.22 -85.08
N HIS A 696 32.53 -0.31 -85.30
CA HIS A 696 33.10 0.51 -84.23
C HIS A 696 32.10 1.52 -83.66
N SER A 697 31.24 2.12 -84.49
CA SER A 697 30.16 2.98 -84.00
C SER A 697 29.11 2.19 -83.21
N GLU A 698 28.66 1.05 -83.73
CA GLU A 698 27.71 0.15 -83.05
C GLU A 698 28.24 -0.36 -81.72
N ASN A 699 29.53 -0.74 -81.65
CA ASN A 699 30.16 -1.18 -80.40
C ASN A 699 30.23 -0.03 -79.36
N LYS A 700 30.50 1.21 -79.81
CA LYS A 700 30.48 2.40 -78.94
C LYS A 700 29.06 2.72 -78.46
N ASP A 701 28.06 2.57 -79.31
CA ASP A 701 26.66 2.81 -78.97
C ASP A 701 26.13 1.71 -78.03
N LEU A 702 26.49 0.44 -78.24
CA LEU A 702 26.20 -0.65 -77.32
C LEU A 702 26.90 -0.47 -75.96
N ALA A 703 28.16 -0.01 -75.94
CA ALA A 703 28.89 0.26 -74.71
C ALA A 703 28.27 1.43 -73.91
N THR A 704 27.82 2.50 -74.59
CA THR A 704 27.12 3.62 -73.93
C THR A 704 25.72 3.22 -73.45
N GLN A 705 24.97 2.42 -74.22
CA GLN A 705 23.71 1.83 -73.77
C GLN A 705 23.90 0.91 -72.54
N LEU A 706 24.94 0.07 -72.53
CA LEU A 706 25.27 -0.79 -71.39
C LEU A 706 25.63 0.04 -70.15
N ALA A 707 26.43 1.11 -70.30
CA ALA A 707 26.76 2.02 -69.21
C ALA A 707 25.53 2.78 -68.68
N ALA A 708 24.59 3.16 -69.56
CA ALA A 708 23.31 3.73 -69.13
C ALA A 708 22.43 2.71 -68.39
N GLN A 709 22.39 1.46 -68.86
CA GLN A 709 21.66 0.37 -68.20
C GLN A 709 22.25 0.01 -66.82
N THR A 710 23.59 -0.03 -66.67
CA THR A 710 24.20 -0.29 -65.36
C THR A 710 23.97 0.88 -64.39
N GLN A 711 24.10 2.12 -64.85
CA GLN A 711 23.84 3.31 -64.02
C GLN A 711 22.37 3.42 -63.60
N THR A 712 21.42 3.16 -64.52
CA THR A 712 20.00 3.13 -64.17
C THR A 712 19.68 1.99 -63.20
N ARG A 713 20.23 0.79 -63.41
CA ARG A 713 20.09 -0.34 -62.47
C ARG A 713 20.61 0.00 -61.08
N LEU A 714 21.81 0.57 -60.96
CA LEU A 714 22.37 1.07 -59.70
C LEU A 714 21.40 2.07 -59.03
N SER A 715 20.93 3.08 -59.77
CA SER A 715 19.98 4.06 -59.22
C SER A 715 18.64 3.46 -58.80
N LEU A 716 18.21 2.35 -59.39
CA LEU A 716 17.00 1.61 -59.02
C LEU A 716 17.25 0.73 -57.79
N THR A 717 18.43 0.12 -57.66
CA THR A 717 18.85 -0.59 -56.45
C THR A 717 18.96 0.37 -55.26
N ASP A 718 19.61 1.53 -55.42
CA ASP A 718 19.69 2.55 -54.35
C ASP A 718 18.30 3.05 -53.92
N LYS A 719 17.37 3.23 -54.87
CA LYS A 719 15.96 3.56 -54.59
C LYS A 719 15.22 2.42 -53.91
N TYR A 720 15.47 1.17 -54.30
CA TYR A 720 14.87 -0.01 -53.67
C TYR A 720 15.37 -0.19 -52.24
N ASP A 721 16.67 -0.03 -51.98
CA ASP A 721 17.25 -0.17 -50.65
C ASP A 721 16.83 0.97 -49.72
N SER A 722 16.78 2.21 -50.22
CA SER A 722 16.28 3.35 -49.44
C SER A 722 14.79 3.27 -49.14
N THR A 723 13.95 2.83 -50.08
CA THR A 723 12.52 2.59 -49.83
C THR A 723 12.27 1.39 -48.92
N SER A 724 13.03 0.29 -49.08
CA SER A 724 12.96 -0.88 -48.20
C SER A 724 13.39 -0.56 -46.77
N LYS A 725 14.43 0.28 -46.60
CA LYS A 725 14.84 0.78 -45.29
C LYS A 725 13.76 1.68 -44.69
N SER A 726 13.28 2.66 -45.46
CA SER A 726 12.19 3.55 -45.00
C SER A 726 10.94 2.76 -44.58
N LEU A 727 10.61 1.67 -45.29
CA LEU A 727 9.47 0.82 -44.95
C LEU A 727 9.68 0.12 -43.60
N ARG A 728 10.86 -0.45 -43.36
CA ARG A 728 11.23 -1.04 -42.05
C ARG A 728 11.17 0.00 -40.94
N ASP A 729 11.81 1.16 -41.14
CA ASP A 729 11.82 2.25 -40.17
C ASP A 729 10.37 2.68 -39.82
N THR A 730 9.46 2.82 -40.81
CA THR A 730 8.04 3.11 -40.54
C THR A 730 7.27 1.97 -39.87
N GLN A 731 7.67 0.71 -40.08
CA GLN A 731 7.00 -0.44 -39.46
C GLN A 731 7.42 -0.62 -38.00
N ASP A 732 8.67 -0.28 -37.67
CA ASP A 732 9.18 -0.21 -36.29
C ASP A 732 8.60 1.03 -35.55
N GLU A 733 8.39 2.15 -36.23
CA GLU A 733 7.63 3.28 -35.67
C GLU A 733 6.16 2.92 -35.42
N LEU A 734 5.54 2.12 -36.30
CA LEU A 734 4.16 1.65 -36.16
C LEU A 734 3.99 0.66 -35.01
N SER A 735 4.94 -0.26 -34.79
CA SER A 735 4.91 -1.17 -33.64
C SER A 735 5.09 -0.39 -32.33
N ALA A 736 6.08 0.51 -32.25
CA ALA A 736 6.27 1.38 -31.09
C ALA A 736 5.06 2.29 -30.82
N ALA A 737 4.35 2.74 -31.85
CA ALA A 737 3.10 3.50 -31.70
C ALA A 737 1.95 2.65 -31.15
N ARG A 738 1.84 1.37 -31.56
CA ARG A 738 0.85 0.42 -31.04
C ARG A 738 1.11 0.07 -29.57
N ASP A 739 2.37 -0.15 -29.19
CA ASP A 739 2.72 -0.44 -27.79
C ASP A 739 2.41 0.75 -26.88
N ARG A 740 2.67 1.99 -27.35
CA ARG A 740 2.28 3.21 -26.62
C ARG A 740 0.76 3.37 -26.54
N LEU A 741 0.02 3.06 -27.61
CA LEU A 741 -1.44 3.09 -27.59
C LEU A 741 -1.97 2.12 -26.54
N ARG A 742 -1.45 0.88 -26.51
CA ARG A 742 -1.81 -0.12 -25.51
C ARG A 742 -1.54 0.34 -24.08
N VAL A 743 -0.38 0.94 -23.81
CA VAL A 743 -0.08 1.52 -22.48
C VAL A 743 -1.06 2.64 -22.10
N VAL A 744 -1.47 3.48 -23.06
CA VAL A 744 -2.47 4.52 -22.82
C VAL A 744 -3.88 3.94 -22.62
N GLU A 745 -4.25 2.88 -23.33
CA GLU A 745 -5.51 2.15 -23.15
C GLU A 745 -5.56 1.44 -21.79
N ASP A 746 -4.47 0.80 -21.37
CA ASP A 746 -4.34 0.18 -20.05
C ASP A 746 -4.42 1.24 -18.93
N GLN A 747 -3.76 2.39 -19.08
CA GLN A 747 -3.86 3.51 -18.15
C GLN A 747 -5.27 4.11 -18.10
N LEU A 748 -5.94 4.28 -19.26
CA LEU A 748 -7.31 4.77 -19.31
C LEU A 748 -8.28 3.79 -18.61
N ASN A 749 -8.03 2.48 -18.74
CA ASN A 749 -8.79 1.45 -18.04
C ASN A 749 -8.55 1.46 -16.52
N THR A 750 -7.32 1.72 -16.05
CA THR A 750 -7.05 1.87 -14.60
C THR A 750 -7.67 3.16 -14.06
N ASP A 751 -7.57 4.27 -14.78
CA ASP A 751 -8.18 5.56 -14.43
C ASP A 751 -9.71 5.46 -14.39
N HIS A 752 -10.34 4.78 -15.35
CA HIS A 752 -11.79 4.58 -15.35
C HIS A 752 -12.26 3.70 -14.17
N ARG A 753 -11.48 2.66 -13.80
CA ARG A 753 -11.73 1.86 -12.59
C ARG A 753 -11.53 2.69 -11.31
N ALA A 754 -10.54 3.57 -11.26
CA ALA A 754 -10.32 4.47 -10.12
C ALA A 754 -11.44 5.51 -9.99
N LEU A 755 -11.90 6.09 -11.11
CA LEU A 755 -13.04 7.01 -11.16
C LEU A 755 -14.32 6.31 -10.69
N SER A 756 -14.62 5.11 -11.20
CA SER A 756 -15.80 4.34 -10.78
C SER A 756 -15.77 3.97 -9.28
N ARG A 757 -14.59 3.64 -8.74
CA ARG A 757 -14.41 3.42 -7.29
C ARG A 757 -14.69 4.68 -6.47
N THR A 758 -14.15 5.83 -6.87
CA THR A 758 -14.39 7.09 -6.14
C THR A 758 -15.83 7.59 -6.29
N GLU A 759 -16.45 7.43 -7.47
CA GLU A 759 -17.87 7.72 -7.70
C GLU A 759 -18.79 6.86 -6.82
N ASN A 760 -18.49 5.56 -6.68
CA ASN A 760 -19.23 4.67 -5.78
C ASN A 760 -19.00 5.05 -4.30
N GLN A 761 -17.76 5.35 -3.90
CA GLN A 761 -17.48 5.87 -2.54
C GLN A 761 -18.27 7.16 -2.24
N TYR A 762 -18.39 8.08 -3.19
CA TYR A 762 -19.21 9.28 -3.01
C TYR A 762 -20.71 8.96 -2.98
N ARG A 763 -21.20 7.97 -3.74
CA ARG A 763 -22.58 7.49 -3.62
C ARG A 763 -22.85 6.91 -2.23
N ASP A 764 -21.94 6.07 -1.72
CA ASP A 764 -22.08 5.42 -0.40
C ASP A 764 -22.02 6.45 0.73
N GLN A 765 -21.08 7.41 0.68
CA GLN A 765 -21.05 8.53 1.61
C GLN A 765 -22.32 9.39 1.55
N LEU A 766 -22.92 9.57 0.37
CA LEU A 766 -24.18 10.30 0.24
C LEU A 766 -25.37 9.50 0.78
N THR A 767 -25.44 8.18 0.61
CA THR A 767 -26.50 7.35 1.19
C THR A 767 -26.38 7.25 2.71
N GLU A 768 -25.17 7.10 3.25
CA GLU A 768 -24.89 7.16 4.69
C GLU A 768 -25.30 8.51 5.29
N ARG A 769 -24.82 9.63 4.72
CA ARG A 769 -25.18 10.99 5.21
C ARG A 769 -26.68 11.23 5.13
N ASN A 770 -27.36 10.83 4.06
CA ASN A 770 -28.81 10.93 3.95
C ASN A 770 -29.55 10.05 4.97
N THR A 771 -29.02 8.88 5.30
CA THR A 771 -29.58 7.97 6.32
C THR A 771 -29.41 8.53 7.73
N LEU A 772 -28.23 9.08 8.05
CA LEU A 772 -27.97 9.77 9.31
C LEU A 772 -28.86 11.00 9.48
N LEU A 773 -28.97 11.84 8.45
CA LEU A 773 -29.85 13.01 8.46
C LEU A 773 -31.31 12.63 8.69
N LEU A 774 -31.83 11.61 7.99
CA LEU A 774 -33.19 11.11 8.20
C LEU A 774 -33.38 10.57 9.63
N THR A 775 -32.38 9.88 10.18
CA THR A 775 -32.39 9.35 11.54
C THR A 775 -32.44 10.48 12.58
N ILE A 776 -31.59 11.49 12.44
CA ILE A 776 -31.58 12.70 13.28
C ILE A 776 -32.94 13.42 13.20
N TYR A 777 -33.51 13.57 12.00
CA TYR A 777 -34.83 14.18 11.80
C TYR A 777 -35.96 13.40 12.50
N GLN A 778 -35.90 12.06 12.50
CA GLN A 778 -36.84 11.19 13.21
C GLN A 778 -36.68 11.29 14.73
N TYR A 779 -35.45 11.34 15.26
CA TYR A 779 -35.21 11.56 16.69
C TYR A 779 -35.72 12.94 17.13
N MET A 780 -35.50 13.98 16.33
CA MET A 780 -36.05 15.31 16.65
C MET A 780 -37.57 15.40 16.51
N ASP A 781 -38.23 14.57 15.68
CA ASP A 781 -39.71 14.44 15.72
C ASP A 781 -40.18 13.94 17.09
N LYS A 782 -39.51 12.91 17.60
CA LYS A 782 -39.82 12.29 18.90
C LYS A 782 -39.63 13.28 20.05
N MET A 783 -38.54 14.06 20.04
CA MET A 783 -38.24 15.04 21.09
C MET A 783 -39.18 16.26 21.10
N VAL A 784 -39.64 16.74 19.94
CA VAL A 784 -40.51 17.93 19.84
C VAL A 784 -41.98 17.63 20.23
N ALA A 785 -42.33 16.36 20.43
CA ALA A 785 -43.60 15.90 21.00
C ALA A 785 -44.87 16.50 20.34
N SER A 786 -45.26 15.93 19.18
CA SER A 786 -46.58 16.13 18.58
C SER A 786 -46.97 17.58 18.24
N ALA A 787 -46.19 18.22 17.37
CA ALA A 787 -46.78 19.22 16.48
C ALA A 787 -47.87 18.53 15.62
N PRO A 788 -49.10 19.07 15.51
CA PRO A 788 -50.19 18.40 14.79
C PRO A 788 -49.81 18.24 13.31
N ARG A 789 -49.59 16.99 12.89
CA ARG A 789 -49.28 16.64 11.49
C ARG A 789 -50.44 17.12 10.60
N LYS A 790 -50.18 18.10 9.73
CA LYS A 790 -51.13 18.46 8.66
C LYS A 790 -51.34 17.21 7.78
N PRO A 791 -52.57 16.67 7.69
CA PRO A 791 -52.80 15.49 6.86
C PRO A 791 -52.48 15.80 5.39
N GLY A 792 -51.69 14.94 4.74
CA GLY A 792 -51.44 14.99 3.30
C GLY A 792 -50.06 15.50 2.84
N HIS A 793 -49.19 16.01 3.72
CA HIS A 793 -47.80 16.28 3.34
C HIS A 793 -46.91 15.04 3.57
N PRO A 794 -46.22 14.51 2.54
CA PRO A 794 -45.25 13.44 2.73
C PRO A 794 -44.07 13.94 3.56
N GLU A 795 -43.52 13.09 4.44
CA GLU A 795 -42.32 13.43 5.22
C GLU A 795 -41.18 13.81 4.27
N PRO A 796 -40.54 14.97 4.44
CA PRO A 796 -39.47 15.41 3.56
C PRO A 796 -38.29 14.45 3.72
N LYS A 797 -37.81 13.91 2.61
CA LYS A 797 -36.68 12.96 2.59
C LYS A 797 -35.41 13.69 2.12
N PRO A 798 -34.26 13.52 2.80
CA PRO A 798 -33.00 14.19 2.45
C PRO A 798 -32.62 14.06 0.97
N PHE A 799 -32.86 12.89 0.39
CA PHE A 799 -32.51 12.54 -0.98
C PHE A 799 -33.49 13.04 -2.08
N ALA A 800 -34.65 13.59 -1.70
CA ALA A 800 -35.67 14.02 -2.67
C ALA A 800 -35.71 15.54 -2.86
N ASN A 801 -35.67 16.29 -1.75
CA ASN A 801 -35.52 17.74 -1.79
C ASN A 801 -34.90 18.23 -0.48
N PHE A 802 -33.57 18.42 -0.51
CA PHE A 802 -32.80 18.76 0.68
C PHE A 802 -33.20 20.11 1.31
N SER A 803 -33.65 21.11 0.53
CA SER A 803 -34.04 22.42 1.10
C SER A 803 -35.28 22.29 2.00
N VAL A 804 -36.32 21.61 1.53
CA VAL A 804 -37.55 21.38 2.31
C VAL A 804 -37.28 20.50 3.52
N PHE A 805 -36.37 19.52 3.40
CA PHE A 805 -35.90 18.73 4.54
C PHE A 805 -35.16 19.59 5.56
N HIS A 806 -34.23 20.44 5.12
CA HIS A 806 -33.44 21.34 5.96
C HIS A 806 -34.31 22.36 6.70
N ASP A 807 -35.28 22.98 6.03
CA ASP A 807 -36.25 23.90 6.65
C ASP A 807 -37.09 23.19 7.73
N SER A 808 -37.54 21.97 7.46
CA SER A 808 -38.27 21.16 8.44
C SER A 808 -37.39 20.75 9.64
N LEU A 809 -36.12 20.40 9.38
CA LEU A 809 -35.11 20.09 10.40
C LEU A 809 -34.86 21.30 11.32
N ILE A 810 -34.67 22.49 10.73
CA ILE A 810 -34.51 23.76 11.46
C ILE A 810 -35.76 24.09 12.29
N SER A 811 -36.95 23.88 11.74
CA SER A 811 -38.21 24.11 12.48
C SER A 811 -38.31 23.23 13.73
N ARG A 812 -37.88 21.96 13.64
CA ARG A 812 -37.82 21.03 14.78
C ARG A 812 -36.74 21.44 15.79
N LEU A 813 -35.53 21.80 15.33
CA LEU A 813 -34.46 22.32 16.19
C LEU A 813 -34.90 23.55 17.00
N LYS A 814 -35.63 24.49 16.36
CA LYS A 814 -36.24 25.64 17.05
C LYS A 814 -37.26 25.20 18.11
N GLY A 815 -38.03 24.14 17.85
CA GLY A 815 -38.92 23.51 18.82
C GLY A 815 -38.17 22.94 20.03
N VAL A 816 -37.10 22.17 19.81
CA VAL A 816 -36.26 21.63 20.90
C VAL A 816 -35.65 22.75 21.74
N ASN A 817 -35.09 23.78 21.11
CA ASN A 817 -34.53 24.95 21.81
C ASN A 817 -35.61 25.68 22.64
N GLN A 818 -36.83 25.82 22.11
CA GLN A 818 -37.94 26.41 22.88
C GLN A 818 -38.35 25.56 24.10
N ILE A 819 -38.28 24.22 24.00
CA ILE A 819 -38.49 23.31 25.12
C ILE A 819 -37.38 23.50 26.17
N GLN A 820 -36.12 23.53 25.76
CA GLN A 820 -34.95 23.79 26.63
C GLN A 820 -35.11 25.11 27.39
N LEU A 821 -35.35 26.23 26.69
CA LEU A 821 -35.55 27.55 27.32
C LEU A 821 -36.72 27.56 28.32
N THR A 822 -37.76 26.77 28.05
CA THR A 822 -38.92 26.62 28.96
C THR A 822 -38.56 25.77 30.19
N PHE A 823 -37.73 24.74 30.02
CA PHE A 823 -37.21 23.91 31.09
C PHE A 823 -36.28 24.72 32.01
N ASP A 824 -35.24 25.37 31.46
CA ASP A 824 -34.30 26.22 32.20
C ASP A 824 -35.02 27.28 33.05
N ARG A 825 -36.05 27.90 32.47
CA ARG A 825 -36.88 28.87 33.20
C ARG A 825 -37.62 28.21 34.37
N ARG A 826 -38.24 27.05 34.17
CA ARG A 826 -38.94 26.32 35.24
C ARG A 826 -37.96 25.86 36.34
N THR A 827 -36.79 25.38 35.96
CA THR A 827 -35.73 24.97 36.90
C THR A 827 -35.30 26.16 37.76
N LYS A 828 -34.97 27.31 37.17
CA LYS A 828 -34.66 28.55 37.92
C LYS A 828 -35.80 29.04 38.80
N GLU A 829 -37.05 28.95 38.33
CA GLU A 829 -38.24 29.28 39.14
C GLU A 829 -38.45 28.30 40.30
N ILE A 830 -38.00 27.05 40.21
CA ILE A 830 -38.04 26.03 41.27
C ILE A 830 -36.88 26.22 42.26
N GLU A 831 -35.65 26.39 41.75
CA GLU A 831 -34.46 26.71 42.53
C GLU A 831 -34.65 27.95 43.40
N SER A 832 -35.18 29.04 42.82
CA SER A 832 -35.49 30.26 43.58
C SER A 832 -36.48 29.99 44.71
N LYS A 833 -37.56 29.23 44.46
CA LYS A 833 -38.56 28.90 45.48
C LYS A 833 -37.97 28.05 46.61
N PHE A 834 -37.15 27.05 46.30
CA PHE A 834 -36.49 26.24 47.32
C PHE A 834 -35.39 27.01 48.06
N GLY A 835 -34.63 27.88 47.38
CA GLY A 835 -33.68 28.78 48.00
C GLY A 835 -34.34 29.75 48.99
N ASP A 836 -35.48 30.33 48.63
CA ASP A 836 -36.28 31.18 49.52
C ASP A 836 -36.82 30.42 50.73
N GLN A 837 -37.33 29.19 50.52
CA GLN A 837 -37.80 28.31 51.60
C GLN A 837 -36.66 27.91 52.55
N PHE A 838 -35.51 27.52 52.01
CA PHE A 838 -34.32 27.17 52.80
C PHE A 838 -33.80 28.38 53.59
N ALA A 839 -33.74 29.55 52.97
CA ALA A 839 -33.36 30.79 53.66
C ALA A 839 -34.39 31.19 54.75
N ALA A 840 -35.68 30.89 54.57
CA ALA A 840 -36.69 31.08 55.62
C ALA A 840 -36.49 30.10 56.80
N LEU A 841 -36.27 28.81 56.51
CA LEU A 841 -35.98 27.79 57.52
C LEU A 841 -34.70 28.10 58.31
N LYS A 842 -33.63 28.54 57.63
CA LYS A 842 -32.38 28.95 58.28
C LYS A 842 -32.59 30.12 59.24
N ARG A 843 -33.31 31.18 58.82
CA ARG A 843 -33.67 32.30 59.70
C ARG A 843 -34.53 31.85 60.89
N GLN A 844 -35.41 30.86 60.70
CA GLN A 844 -36.22 30.29 61.79
C GLN A 844 -35.35 29.49 62.78
N GLN A 845 -34.39 28.71 62.28
CA GLN A 845 -33.41 27.98 63.09
C GLN A 845 -32.52 28.93 63.89
N ASP A 846 -31.95 29.97 63.25
CA ASP A 846 -31.15 31.00 63.92
C ASP A 846 -31.95 31.72 65.03
N SER A 847 -33.25 31.95 64.81
CA SER A 847 -34.15 32.53 65.81
C SER A 847 -34.40 31.58 66.99
N ARG A 848 -34.56 30.27 66.73
CA ARG A 848 -34.71 29.24 67.77
C ARG A 848 -33.43 29.04 68.58
N LEU A 849 -32.26 29.02 67.94
CA LEU A 849 -30.96 28.97 68.62
C LEU A 849 -30.80 30.18 69.55
N LYS A 850 -31.05 31.40 69.06
CA LYS A 850 -31.05 32.63 69.89
C LYS A 850 -32.09 32.64 71.02
N GLN A 851 -33.15 31.82 70.94
CA GLN A 851 -34.07 31.60 72.05
C GLN A 851 -33.51 30.60 73.06
N LEU A 852 -32.91 29.49 72.58
CA LEU A 852 -32.20 28.53 73.44
C LEU A 852 -31.06 29.19 74.21
N ASP A 853 -30.23 30.02 73.57
CA ASP A 853 -29.16 30.79 74.24
C ASP A 853 -29.70 31.65 75.40
N ARG A 854 -30.88 32.26 75.22
CA ARG A 854 -31.54 33.07 76.25
C ARG A 854 -32.10 32.21 77.38
N PHE A 855 -32.67 31.05 77.06
CA PHE A 855 -33.13 30.10 78.07
C PHE A 855 -31.95 29.53 78.87
N GLU A 856 -30.85 29.17 78.21
CA GLU A 856 -29.62 28.69 78.85
C GLU A 856 -28.99 29.76 79.75
N ALA A 857 -28.90 31.01 79.27
CA ALA A 857 -28.45 32.15 80.08
C ALA A 857 -29.36 32.40 81.30
N SER A 858 -30.68 32.29 81.12
CA SER A 858 -31.65 32.41 82.22
C SER A 858 -31.50 31.27 83.24
N ILE A 859 -31.29 30.03 82.78
CA ILE A 859 -31.04 28.87 83.63
C ILE A 859 -29.72 29.04 84.39
N LYS A 860 -28.63 29.48 83.73
CA LYS A 860 -27.34 29.77 84.39
C LYS A 860 -27.46 30.87 85.45
N ALA A 861 -28.25 31.91 85.19
CA ALA A 861 -28.53 32.95 86.19
C ALA A 861 -29.37 32.39 87.37
N ALA A 862 -30.36 31.53 87.08
CA ALA A 862 -31.17 30.88 88.11
C ALA A 862 -30.35 29.91 88.99
N THR A 863 -29.46 29.10 88.41
CA THR A 863 -28.61 28.18 89.17
C THR A 863 -27.56 28.92 90.01
N GLU A 864 -26.96 29.99 89.48
CA GLU A 864 -26.02 30.82 90.25
C GLU A 864 -26.73 31.57 91.40
N THR A 865 -27.95 32.12 91.19
CA THR A 865 -28.72 32.68 92.31
C THR A 865 -29.11 31.59 93.34
N GLN A 866 -29.49 30.38 92.91
CA GLN A 866 -29.74 29.26 93.82
C GLN A 866 -28.50 28.89 94.65
N ARG A 867 -27.31 28.88 94.02
CA ARG A 867 -26.03 28.66 94.69
C ARG A 867 -25.75 29.72 95.75
N GLN A 868 -25.94 30.99 95.41
CA GLN A 868 -25.79 32.11 96.35
C GLN A 868 -26.77 32.02 97.52
N TRP A 869 -28.03 31.61 97.28
CA TRP A 869 -28.99 31.34 98.35
C TRP A 869 -28.53 30.19 99.27
N ARG A 870 -28.05 29.06 98.72
CA ARG A 870 -27.49 27.96 99.53
C ARG A 870 -26.29 28.43 100.36
N GLN A 871 -25.39 29.24 99.80
CA GLN A 871 -24.25 29.80 100.54
C GLN A 871 -24.70 30.77 101.66
N ARG A 872 -25.73 31.59 101.42
CA ARG A 872 -26.33 32.45 102.46
C ARG A 872 -26.99 31.64 103.57
N VAL A 873 -27.66 30.54 103.24
CA VAL A 873 -28.22 29.61 104.24
C VAL A 873 -27.11 28.96 105.06
N ASN A 874 -26.06 28.43 104.44
CA ASN A 874 -24.94 27.81 105.16
C ASN A 874 -24.20 28.80 106.07
N THR A 875 -23.96 30.03 105.61
CA THR A 875 -23.34 31.08 106.44
C THR A 875 -24.25 31.46 107.61
N LYS A 876 -25.55 31.67 107.40
CA LYS A 876 -26.50 31.91 108.49
C LYS A 876 -26.66 30.72 109.45
N GLN A 877 -26.56 29.48 108.96
CA GLN A 877 -26.52 28.30 109.81
C GLN A 877 -25.27 28.31 110.71
N SER A 878 -24.09 28.62 110.15
CA SER A 878 -22.85 28.75 110.94
C SER A 878 -22.88 29.90 111.95
N GLU A 879 -23.52 31.04 111.62
CA GLU A 879 -23.76 32.13 112.58
C GLU A 879 -24.69 31.68 113.72
N VAL A 880 -25.76 30.95 113.40
CA VAL A 880 -26.71 30.41 114.39
C VAL A 880 -26.04 29.39 115.30
N ASP A 881 -25.21 28.49 114.76
CA ASP A 881 -24.55 27.46 115.56
C ASP A 881 -23.42 28.05 116.42
N SER A 882 -22.73 29.10 115.94
CA SER A 882 -21.83 29.93 116.77
C SER A 882 -22.58 30.64 117.89
N ALA A 883 -23.76 31.23 117.61
CA ALA A 883 -24.61 31.85 118.62
C ALA A 883 -25.14 30.84 119.66
N LYS A 884 -25.48 29.61 119.26
CA LYS A 884 -25.81 28.51 120.18
C LYS A 884 -24.62 28.13 121.06
N ALA A 885 -23.42 28.02 120.49
CA ALA A 885 -22.20 27.70 121.24
C ALA A 885 -21.90 28.79 122.31
N LEU A 886 -22.01 30.07 121.94
CA LEU A 886 -21.88 31.19 122.88
C LEU A 886 -22.97 31.18 123.96
N ASN A 887 -24.21 30.79 123.61
CA ASN A 887 -25.29 30.69 124.59
C ASN A 887 -25.06 29.53 125.58
N ASN A 888 -24.59 28.37 125.10
CA ASN A 888 -24.17 27.26 125.96
C ASN A 888 -23.02 27.66 126.89
N ASP A 889 -22.02 28.39 126.38
CA ASP A 889 -20.90 28.87 127.20
C ASP A 889 -21.38 29.89 128.26
N LEU A 890 -22.26 30.83 127.89
CA LEU A 890 -22.91 31.73 128.86
C LEU A 890 -23.79 30.99 129.88
N GLN A 891 -24.47 29.91 129.49
CA GLN A 891 -25.23 29.07 130.43
C GLN A 891 -24.28 28.33 131.40
N ASN A 892 -23.14 27.82 130.91
CA ASN A 892 -22.09 27.23 131.75
C ASN A 892 -21.48 28.26 132.71
N GLN A 893 -21.23 29.50 132.26
CA GLN A 893 -20.77 30.60 133.10
C GLN A 893 -21.84 31.03 134.13
N ILE A 894 -23.13 30.98 133.79
CA ILE A 894 -24.22 31.23 134.75
C ILE A 894 -24.32 30.07 135.76
N ALA A 895 -24.09 28.83 135.34
CA ALA A 895 -24.04 27.68 136.23
C ALA A 895 -22.85 27.74 137.21
N SER A 896 -21.66 28.15 136.76
CA SER A 896 -20.49 28.32 137.62
C SER A 896 -20.65 29.51 138.59
N LEU A 897 -21.24 30.61 138.15
CA LEU A 897 -21.62 31.75 139.02
C LEU A 897 -22.72 31.40 140.03
N ARG A 898 -23.60 30.44 139.73
CA ARG A 898 -24.56 29.87 140.71
C ARG A 898 -23.88 28.92 141.70
N ALA A 899 -22.79 28.27 141.33
CA ALA A 899 -22.02 27.37 142.20
C ALA A 899 -21.10 28.12 143.19
N THR A 900 -20.86 29.41 143.00
CA THR A 900 -20.00 30.25 143.87
C THR A 900 -20.79 31.39 144.52
N SER A 901 -21.70 31.03 145.44
CA SER A 901 -22.43 31.99 146.29
C SER A 901 -21.96 31.96 147.75
N SER A 902 -20.95 32.75 148.07
CA SER A 902 -20.64 33.19 149.45
C SER A 902 -20.26 34.67 149.45
N ALA A 903 -20.66 35.39 150.51
CA ALA A 903 -20.54 36.84 150.68
C ALA A 903 -19.04 37.31 150.74
N ASP A 904 -18.67 38.59 150.59
CA ASP A 904 -19.45 39.85 150.67
C ASP A 904 -18.90 40.99 149.74
N PRO A 905 -18.52 42.21 150.19
CA PRO A 905 -19.15 43.46 149.75
C PRO A 905 -18.38 44.20 148.64
N SER A 906 -19.04 44.48 147.50
CA SER A 906 -18.45 45.28 146.39
C SER A 906 -19.48 45.99 145.48
N THR A 907 -20.66 46.30 146.01
CA THR A 907 -21.79 46.86 145.24
C THR A 907 -21.47 48.17 144.49
N ALA A 908 -20.57 49.01 145.02
CA ALA A 908 -20.14 50.26 144.37
C ALA A 908 -19.34 50.02 143.07
N ALA A 909 -18.42 49.05 143.05
CA ALA A 909 -17.66 48.70 141.85
C ALA A 909 -18.56 48.06 140.78
N LYS A 910 -19.52 47.23 141.22
CA LYS A 910 -20.53 46.61 140.34
C LYS A 910 -21.42 47.66 139.67
N LEU A 911 -21.81 48.73 140.37
CA LEU A 911 -22.55 49.85 139.77
C LEU A 911 -21.75 50.58 138.68
N SER A 912 -20.46 50.86 138.89
CA SER A 912 -19.59 51.46 137.86
C SER A 912 -19.46 50.58 136.61
N VAL A 913 -19.25 49.28 136.80
CA VAL A 913 -19.17 48.29 135.70
C VAL A 913 -20.50 48.15 134.97
N LEU A 914 -21.63 48.20 135.67
CA LEU A 914 -22.96 48.17 135.05
C LEU A 914 -23.26 49.46 134.28
N THR A 915 -22.91 50.65 134.81
CA THR A 915 -23.08 51.94 134.12
C THR A 915 -22.22 52.05 132.86
N THR A 916 -20.95 51.62 132.93
CA THR A 916 -20.08 51.58 131.73
C THR A 916 -20.60 50.57 130.69
N ARG A 917 -21.08 49.40 131.11
CA ARG A 917 -21.70 48.40 130.24
C ARG A 917 -23.03 48.90 129.62
N ALA A 918 -23.83 49.66 130.37
CA ALA A 918 -25.03 50.34 129.87
C ALA A 918 -24.68 51.40 128.81
N SER A 919 -23.75 52.31 129.08
CA SER A 919 -23.31 53.33 128.09
C SER A 919 -22.66 52.73 126.83
N THR A 920 -22.11 51.50 126.95
CA THR A 920 -21.60 50.74 125.81
C THR A 920 -22.73 50.08 125.01
N ALA A 921 -23.78 49.60 125.69
CA ALA A 921 -24.99 49.10 125.05
C ALA A 921 -25.77 50.23 124.35
N GLU A 922 -25.87 51.42 124.95
CA GLU A 922 -26.46 52.62 124.34
C GLU A 922 -25.70 53.06 123.10
N ARG A 923 -24.35 53.09 123.14
CA ARG A 923 -23.54 53.37 121.94
C ARG A 923 -23.72 52.32 120.85
N ARG A 924 -23.88 51.04 121.20
CA ARG A 924 -24.20 49.97 120.23
C ARG A 924 -25.61 50.14 119.65
N LEU A 925 -26.61 50.51 120.47
CA LEU A 925 -27.98 50.80 120.04
C LEU A 925 -28.02 52.00 119.08
N ALA A 926 -27.32 53.08 119.39
CA ALA A 926 -27.21 54.24 118.50
C ALA A 926 -26.53 53.87 117.17
N ALA A 927 -25.49 53.02 117.21
CA ALA A 927 -24.83 52.53 116.00
C ALA A 927 -25.74 51.62 115.15
N THR A 928 -26.53 50.72 115.76
CA THR A 928 -27.48 49.88 115.01
C THR A 928 -28.67 50.69 114.49
N GLN A 929 -29.14 51.70 115.22
CA GLN A 929 -30.16 52.64 114.74
C GLN A 929 -29.65 53.46 113.54
N ALA A 930 -28.41 53.93 113.56
CA ALA A 930 -27.80 54.62 112.42
C ALA A 930 -27.62 53.68 111.20
N GLN A 931 -27.24 52.42 111.43
CA GLN A 931 -27.18 51.40 110.37
C GLN A 931 -28.56 51.08 109.79
N LEU A 932 -29.60 51.00 110.64
CA LEU A 932 -30.99 50.78 110.22
C LEU A 932 -31.48 51.95 109.36
N ALA A 933 -31.30 53.20 109.81
CA ALA A 933 -31.68 54.38 109.04
C ALA A 933 -30.98 54.44 107.67
N SER A 934 -29.68 54.11 107.59
CA SER A 934 -28.95 54.02 106.31
C SER A 934 -29.46 52.87 105.42
N ALA A 935 -29.92 51.76 105.99
CA ALA A 935 -30.52 50.67 105.24
C ALA A 935 -31.92 51.04 104.71
N GLU A 936 -32.73 51.73 105.50
CA GLU A 936 -34.04 52.25 105.12
C GLU A 936 -33.93 53.30 104.00
N GLU A 937 -32.96 54.21 104.07
CA GLU A 937 -32.66 55.19 103.01
C GLU A 937 -32.30 54.50 101.68
N LYS A 938 -31.36 53.53 101.73
CA LYS A 938 -30.96 52.73 100.55
C LYS A 938 -32.13 51.93 99.96
N LEU A 939 -33.02 51.42 100.81
CA LEU A 939 -34.22 50.68 100.40
C LEU A 939 -35.27 51.63 99.78
N GLY A 940 -35.40 52.85 100.30
CA GLY A 940 -36.19 53.92 99.71
C GLY A 940 -35.71 54.31 98.31
N ASP A 941 -34.40 54.47 98.13
CA ASP A 941 -33.82 54.78 96.82
C ASP A 941 -33.90 53.61 95.83
N ALA A 942 -33.79 52.36 96.30
CA ALA A 942 -34.08 51.18 95.49
C ALA A 942 -35.53 51.18 94.99
N ARG A 943 -36.51 51.45 95.88
CA ARG A 943 -37.93 51.58 95.51
C ARG A 943 -38.18 52.68 94.49
N LYS A 944 -37.57 53.87 94.64
CA LYS A 944 -37.66 54.95 93.64
C LYS A 944 -37.12 54.52 92.27
N LYS A 945 -35.98 53.83 92.23
CA LYS A 945 -35.39 53.32 90.97
C LYS A 945 -36.27 52.28 90.30
N VAL A 946 -36.90 51.38 91.07
CA VAL A 946 -37.87 50.40 90.55
C VAL A 946 -39.09 51.12 89.96
N GLY A 947 -39.71 52.06 90.69
CA GLY A 947 -40.87 52.81 90.17
C GLY A 947 -40.58 53.62 88.89
N ILE A 948 -39.37 54.19 88.76
CA ILE A 948 -38.93 54.86 87.52
C ILE A 948 -38.76 53.87 86.37
N ALA A 949 -38.30 52.64 86.64
CA ALA A 949 -38.19 51.59 85.64
C ALA A 949 -39.59 51.12 85.21
N GLU A 950 -40.48 50.83 86.16
CA GLU A 950 -41.88 50.44 85.92
C GLU A 950 -42.61 51.48 85.06
N GLY A 951 -42.53 52.78 85.40
CA GLY A 951 -43.13 53.84 84.59
C GLY A 951 -42.60 53.89 83.14
N LYS A 952 -41.32 53.60 82.91
CA LYS A 952 -40.75 53.47 81.55
C LYS A 952 -41.22 52.22 80.82
N TRP A 953 -41.41 51.12 81.52
CA TRP A 953 -41.99 49.89 80.97
C TRP A 953 -43.45 50.07 80.59
N GLU A 954 -44.27 50.69 81.45
CA GLU A 954 -45.66 51.01 81.12
C GLU A 954 -45.77 51.96 79.92
N ALA A 955 -44.93 52.99 79.83
CA ALA A 955 -44.93 53.92 78.70
C ALA A 955 -44.65 53.19 77.38
N ARG A 956 -43.65 52.29 77.36
CA ARG A 956 -43.35 51.43 76.20
C ARG A 956 -44.48 50.46 75.89
N LEU A 957 -45.13 49.89 76.91
CA LEU A 957 -46.27 48.99 76.71
C LEU A 957 -47.44 49.72 76.06
N ARG A 958 -47.79 50.93 76.55
CA ARG A 958 -48.83 51.79 75.94
C ARG A 958 -48.48 52.19 74.49
N GLU A 959 -47.20 52.47 74.19
CA GLU A 959 -46.74 52.74 72.83
C GLU A 959 -46.88 51.52 71.89
N LEU A 960 -46.55 50.32 72.38
CA LEU A 960 -46.71 49.07 71.65
C LEU A 960 -48.18 48.72 71.44
N GLU A 961 -49.04 48.89 72.43
CA GLU A 961 -50.49 48.73 72.31
C GLU A 961 -51.10 49.71 71.28
N ALA A 962 -50.64 50.97 71.27
CA ALA A 962 -51.08 51.96 70.30
C ALA A 962 -50.66 51.57 68.86
N ARG A 963 -49.41 51.10 68.68
CA ARG A 963 -48.94 50.57 67.39
C ARG A 963 -49.72 49.33 66.95
N LEU A 964 -50.02 48.41 67.87
CA LEU A 964 -50.80 47.22 67.58
C LEU A 964 -52.22 47.59 67.11
N ARG A 965 -52.92 48.46 67.83
CA ARG A 965 -54.24 48.98 67.43
C ARG A 965 -54.20 49.66 66.05
N ALA A 966 -53.20 50.50 65.80
CA ALA A 966 -53.04 51.15 64.50
C ALA A 966 -52.82 50.16 63.35
N ALA A 967 -52.02 49.10 63.57
CA ALA A 967 -51.82 48.02 62.60
C ALA A 967 -53.10 47.21 62.37
N GLU A 968 -53.84 46.86 63.43
CA GLU A 968 -55.13 46.16 63.33
C GLU A 968 -56.16 46.97 62.54
N GLU A 969 -56.27 48.29 62.78
CA GLU A 969 -57.15 49.14 61.99
C GLU A 969 -56.71 49.25 60.53
N LYS A 970 -55.40 49.30 60.24
CA LYS A 970 -54.91 49.29 58.86
C LYS A 970 -55.32 48.00 58.15
N VAL A 971 -55.16 46.84 58.79
CA VAL A 971 -55.60 45.54 58.24
C VAL A 971 -57.12 45.49 58.08
N LYS A 972 -57.91 46.09 58.98
CA LYS A 972 -59.37 46.21 58.83
C LYS A 972 -59.74 47.05 57.61
N ARG A 973 -59.09 48.21 57.39
CA ARG A 973 -59.28 49.06 56.19
C ARG A 973 -58.89 48.34 54.90
N GLU A 974 -57.73 47.67 54.88
CA GLU A 974 -57.27 46.88 53.73
C GLU A 974 -58.21 45.71 53.41
N ARG A 975 -58.72 44.99 54.43
CA ARG A 975 -59.75 43.95 54.25
C ARG A 975 -61.07 44.50 53.73
N GLN A 976 -61.48 45.68 54.18
CA GLN A 976 -62.72 46.32 53.71
C GLN A 976 -62.59 46.75 52.24
N GLY A 977 -61.50 47.45 51.87
CA GLY A 977 -61.21 47.82 50.47
C GLY A 977 -60.89 46.62 49.55
N ALA A 978 -60.56 45.45 50.10
CA ALA A 978 -60.51 44.19 49.36
C ALA A 978 -61.92 43.62 49.11
N LYS A 979 -62.81 43.65 50.11
CA LYS A 979 -64.22 43.25 49.94
C LYS A 979 -64.95 44.13 48.93
N GLU A 980 -64.73 45.44 48.98
CA GLU A 980 -65.34 46.40 48.04
C GLU A 980 -64.89 46.11 46.60
N ARG A 981 -63.59 45.95 46.35
CA ARG A 981 -63.09 45.52 45.03
C ARG A 981 -63.63 44.16 44.56
N VAL A 982 -63.81 43.20 45.48
CA VAL A 982 -64.43 41.90 45.13
C VAL A 982 -65.91 42.06 44.80
N ALA A 983 -66.63 42.97 45.46
CA ALA A 983 -68.02 43.28 45.11
C ALA A 983 -68.13 43.99 43.75
N GLU A 984 -67.28 44.99 43.49
CA GLU A 984 -67.16 45.66 42.18
C GLU A 984 -66.83 44.67 41.05
N LEU A 985 -65.90 43.75 41.28
CA LEU A 985 -65.59 42.68 40.33
C LEU A 985 -66.78 41.72 40.15
N GLY A 986 -67.51 41.40 41.22
CA GLY A 986 -68.74 40.61 41.14
C GLY A 986 -69.86 41.31 40.33
N ASP A 987 -69.98 42.63 40.43
CA ASP A 987 -70.96 43.43 39.67
C ASP A 987 -70.57 43.56 38.19
N THR A 988 -69.27 43.75 37.90
CA THR A 988 -68.77 43.74 36.51
C THR A 988 -68.92 42.37 35.87
N ILE A 989 -68.66 41.27 36.59
CA ILE A 989 -68.94 39.91 36.10
C ILE A 989 -70.43 39.74 35.81
N ARG A 990 -71.34 40.12 36.72
CA ARG A 990 -72.79 40.01 36.49
C ARG A 990 -73.29 40.83 35.29
N THR A 991 -72.72 42.01 35.05
CA THR A 991 -73.04 42.79 33.84
C THR A 991 -72.48 42.15 32.57
N LEU A 992 -71.28 41.56 32.60
CA LEU A 992 -70.71 40.81 31.47
C LEU A 992 -71.51 39.53 31.18
N GLU A 993 -71.96 38.79 32.19
CA GLU A 993 -72.87 37.64 32.04
C GLU A 993 -74.22 38.06 31.45
N GLY A 994 -74.74 39.24 31.84
CA GLY A 994 -75.91 39.87 31.22
C GLY A 994 -75.69 40.19 29.74
N GLN A 995 -74.52 40.73 29.38
CA GLN A 995 -74.17 41.00 27.99
C GLN A 995 -73.98 39.72 27.15
N VAL A 996 -73.35 38.68 27.71
CA VAL A 996 -73.15 37.39 27.05
C VAL A 996 -74.48 36.64 26.87
N SER A 997 -75.36 36.64 27.86
CA SER A 997 -76.70 36.04 27.73
C SER A 997 -77.58 36.83 26.75
N GLY A 998 -77.47 38.16 26.72
CA GLY A 998 -78.09 39.01 25.70
C GLY A 998 -77.51 38.83 24.29
N ALA A 999 -76.21 38.52 24.16
CA ALA A 999 -75.59 38.11 22.90
C ALA A 999 -76.11 36.74 22.45
N ARG A 1000 -76.11 35.73 23.33
CA ARG A 1000 -76.66 34.40 23.03
C ARG A 1000 -78.12 34.41 22.62
N ARG A 1001 -78.96 35.27 23.23
CA ARG A 1001 -80.36 35.46 22.79
C ARG A 1001 -80.45 36.08 21.39
N ARG A 1002 -79.58 37.04 21.06
CA ARG A 1002 -79.51 37.60 19.70
C ARG A 1002 -78.99 36.58 18.68
N ASP A 1003 -77.99 35.78 19.03
CA ASP A 1003 -77.49 34.69 18.19
C ASP A 1003 -78.56 33.61 17.98
N GLN A 1004 -79.34 33.29 19.01
CA GLN A 1004 -80.48 32.37 18.89
C GLN A 1004 -81.57 32.94 17.98
N GLN A 1005 -81.94 34.22 18.14
CA GLN A 1005 -82.91 34.89 17.26
C GLN A 1005 -82.40 35.00 15.82
N LEU A 1006 -81.11 35.28 15.62
CA LEU A 1006 -80.47 35.24 14.29
C LEU A 1006 -80.46 33.82 13.72
N GLY A 1007 -80.24 32.80 14.55
CA GLY A 1007 -80.36 31.39 14.17
C GLY A 1007 -81.79 31.01 13.76
N GLU A 1008 -82.80 31.44 14.52
CA GLU A 1008 -84.22 31.25 14.17
C GLU A 1008 -84.55 31.93 12.84
N VAL A 1009 -84.16 33.19 12.64
CA VAL A 1009 -84.31 33.91 11.35
C VAL A 1009 -83.52 33.26 10.22
N LEU A 1010 -82.32 32.71 10.48
CA LEU A 1010 -81.56 31.96 9.47
C LEU A 1010 -82.29 30.66 9.09
N THR A 1011 -82.79 29.88 10.05
CA THR A 1011 -83.58 28.67 9.75
C THR A 1011 -84.92 28.99 9.07
N GLU A 1012 -85.52 30.15 9.34
CA GLU A 1012 -86.75 30.59 8.68
C GLU A 1012 -86.48 31.11 7.25
N THR A 1013 -85.37 31.82 7.03
CA THR A 1013 -84.92 32.17 5.67
C THR A 1013 -84.46 30.94 4.88
N GLU A 1014 -83.84 29.94 5.50
CA GLU A 1014 -83.54 28.64 4.88
C GLU A 1014 -84.81 27.86 4.55
N ARG A 1015 -85.81 27.82 5.45
CA ARG A 1015 -87.14 27.25 5.16
C ARG A 1015 -87.82 27.96 4.00
N ASN A 1016 -87.80 29.30 3.97
CA ASN A 1016 -88.37 30.08 2.88
C ASN A 1016 -87.59 29.87 1.57
N ARG A 1017 -86.27 29.67 1.63
CA ARG A 1017 -85.43 29.34 0.46
C ARG A 1017 -85.67 27.91 -0.04
N ALA A 1018 -85.92 26.95 0.85
CA ALA A 1018 -86.31 25.59 0.52
C ALA A 1018 -87.73 25.53 -0.07
N ALA A 1019 -88.66 26.36 0.44
CA ALA A 1019 -89.99 26.53 -0.13
C ALA A 1019 -89.95 27.19 -1.52
N ALA A 1020 -89.10 28.21 -1.71
CA ALA A 1020 -88.88 28.86 -3.00
C ALA A 1020 -88.13 27.97 -4.01
N GLY A 1021 -87.33 27.01 -3.54
CA GLY A 1021 -86.65 26.02 -4.39
C GLY A 1021 -87.53 24.83 -4.80
N SER A 1022 -88.80 24.78 -4.39
CA SER A 1022 -89.69 23.63 -4.61
C SER A 1022 -91.09 24.04 -5.09
N ARG A 1023 -91.15 24.79 -6.20
CA ARG A 1023 -92.14 24.59 -7.29
C ARG A 1023 -91.70 25.32 -8.57
N PRO A 1024 -92.08 24.80 -9.75
CA PRO A 1024 -91.41 25.07 -11.03
C PRO A 1024 -91.76 26.41 -11.68
#